data_AF-A0A7C8U2N0-F1
#
_entry.id   AF-A0A7C8U2N0-F1
#
_cell.length_a   1.000
_cell.length_b   1.000
_cell.length_c   1.000
_cell.angle_alpha   90.00
_cell.angle_beta   90.00
_cell.angle_gamma   90.00
#
_symmetry.space_group_name_H-M   'P 1'
#
loop_
_entity.id
_entity.type
_entity.pdbx_description
1 polymer ?
#
loop_
_entity_poly.entity_id
_entity_poly.type
_entity_poly.pdbx_seq_one_letter_code
_entity_poly.pdbx_strand_id
1 'polypeptide(L)'
;MPPFYQALSYLTGQQPIGHRHVSVVDYQVKQQLHQLQLSDYWDSIVSHCTSFTMKVSSPLRFLGLIGLLHSAPSFSATQCDIVGIEGGIPDYPVALQQYSYCGGYLNVSAWVQNVNYNKVVQLYYANAKGEVTPLSVVSLGWTKMAEGTDNGWEFWAAQTPVYLNGVTKLINITYDALDIHQQYVQPLNLDVEPSGPPPPDPPEAPKPYARPQGFSSDISNWMATSATQAGISKKRMFDNISPEGAVKGLVVASQSRSEPDYWYHWIRDAALTMDVVVMLYEAASPQKKGFYEERLFDYAKSSIDQQNDPNAISGLGEPKFYLDTNTGYTGPWGRPQNDGPGARAVTLVRFAEAYLKNGGSQSVVISKLWPAISRDLQYVAADWRSGSFDLWEEVNSQHFYNRIIHRRALLLGSEFAKKLGYNDDAARYSNIAAQVLESAKGFWDSQRNLVLYSYGPVIRDKSSYKDISVVLSVLHGYNDDGVFSATNDQILASAYQIATSFLAIYPIASIKKDAKGNPLGIPIGRYPEDVYDGVGTSRGNPWYLTTSAMAELFYKAAAEFQARDQITVTPATEAFWKYFAPPADATLNRKYTSRSHTFKEMVRALQGWGDMWMRTVKYWAPADGRFPEEYDREDGRGVGAKDLTWSYAAWITAGAARGRANGDPTWLTRVADL
;
A
#
# COMPACT_ATOMS: atom_id res chain seq x y z
N MET A 1 22.85 -18.61 1.86
CA MET A 1 24.19 -18.45 2.48
C MET A 1 24.20 -19.12 3.84
N PRO A 2 25.28 -19.77 4.28
CA PRO A 2 25.31 -20.47 5.56
C PRO A 2 25.34 -19.52 6.77
N PRO A 3 24.94 -19.97 7.97
CA PRO A 3 24.72 -19.15 9.18
C PRO A 3 25.94 -18.36 9.69
N PHE A 4 27.14 -18.65 9.20
CA PHE A 4 28.38 -18.03 9.69
C PHE A 4 28.51 -16.55 9.30
N TYR A 5 27.93 -16.13 8.17
CA TYR A 5 28.00 -14.74 7.69
C TYR A 5 27.07 -13.79 8.46
N GLN A 6 25.98 -14.28 9.07
CA GLN A 6 25.10 -13.47 9.92
C GLN A 6 25.76 -13.13 11.27
N ALA A 7 26.63 -14.00 11.79
CA ALA A 7 27.32 -13.76 13.06
C ALA A 7 28.40 -12.67 12.95
N LEU A 8 29.05 -12.51 11.79
CA LEU A 8 30.06 -11.47 11.59
C LEU A 8 29.45 -10.07 11.40
N SER A 9 28.30 -9.96 10.75
CA SER A 9 27.56 -8.70 10.59
C SER A 9 27.13 -8.08 11.94
N TYR A 10 26.91 -8.92 12.94
CA TYR A 10 26.47 -8.50 14.28
C TYR A 10 27.60 -7.89 15.13
N LEU A 11 28.87 -8.19 14.80
CA LEU A 11 30.03 -7.78 15.60
C LEU A 11 30.77 -6.56 15.04
N THR A 12 30.63 -6.23 13.76
CA THR A 12 31.43 -5.18 13.11
C THR A 12 30.64 -3.97 12.64
N GLY A 13 29.30 -4.00 12.73
CA GLY A 13 28.45 -2.87 12.35
C GLY A 13 28.51 -2.47 10.86
N GLN A 14 29.09 -3.31 9.98
CA GLN A 14 29.13 -3.06 8.54
C GLN A 14 28.33 -4.13 7.79
N GLN A 15 27.41 -3.67 6.93
CA GLN A 15 26.62 -4.52 6.03
C GLN A 15 27.43 -4.96 4.80
N PRO A 16 27.12 -6.13 4.20
CA PRO A 16 27.66 -6.51 2.90
C PRO A 16 27.27 -5.49 1.82
N ILE A 17 28.24 -5.13 0.98
CA ILE A 17 28.06 -4.17 -0.11
C ILE A 17 27.30 -4.86 -1.24
N GLY A 18 25.99 -4.61 -1.30
CA GLY A 18 25.12 -5.00 -2.41
C GLY A 18 23.76 -4.35 -2.19
N HIS A 19 23.29 -3.59 -3.17
CA HIS A 19 22.11 -2.71 -3.13
C HIS A 19 22.36 -1.31 -2.51
N ARG A 20 22.96 -0.43 -3.30
CA ARG A 20 22.65 1.00 -3.26
C ARG A 20 22.21 1.44 -4.65
N HIS A 21 20.96 1.87 -4.75
CA HIS A 21 20.53 2.75 -5.83
C HIS A 21 21.34 4.05 -5.72
N VAL A 22 22.08 4.39 -6.76
CA VAL A 22 22.75 5.70 -6.86
C VAL A 22 21.68 6.71 -7.26
N SER A 23 21.34 7.64 -6.37
CA SER A 23 20.58 8.84 -6.71
C SER A 23 21.54 10.00 -7.02
N VAL A 24 21.02 11.01 -7.73
CA VAL A 24 21.72 12.06 -8.49
C VAL A 24 22.59 13.04 -7.66
N VAL A 25 22.81 12.79 -6.35
CA VAL A 25 23.52 13.76 -5.48
C VAL A 25 24.94 13.29 -5.06
N ASP A 26 25.30 12.01 -5.22
CA ASP A 26 26.57 11.48 -4.68
C ASP A 26 27.80 11.64 -5.59
N TYR A 27 27.66 12.18 -6.80
CA TYR A 27 28.76 12.22 -7.77
C TYR A 27 29.80 13.32 -7.49
N GLN A 28 29.47 14.37 -6.72
CA GLN A 28 30.41 15.47 -6.46
C GLN A 28 31.27 15.32 -5.20
N VAL A 29 31.00 14.35 -4.32
CA VAL A 29 31.79 14.14 -3.09
C VAL A 29 32.90 13.09 -3.28
N LYS A 30 32.81 12.22 -4.31
CA LYS A 30 33.78 11.14 -4.54
C LYS A 30 35.15 11.57 -5.05
N GLN A 31 35.32 12.78 -5.60
CA GLN A 31 36.63 13.24 -6.08
C GLN A 31 37.56 13.77 -4.99
N GLN A 32 37.12 13.96 -3.75
CA GLN A 32 37.98 14.48 -2.67
C GLN A 32 38.48 13.43 -1.66
N LEU A 33 38.08 12.16 -1.78
CA LEU A 33 38.48 11.10 -0.83
C LEU A 33 39.54 10.11 -1.37
N HIS A 34 40.06 10.33 -2.58
CA HIS A 34 41.03 9.44 -3.22
C HIS A 34 42.51 9.69 -2.82
N GLN A 35 42.77 10.37 -1.69
CA GLN A 35 44.13 10.67 -1.21
C GLN A 35 44.40 10.35 0.27
N LEU A 36 43.83 9.28 0.83
CA LEU A 36 44.33 8.72 2.09
C LEU A 36 44.57 7.21 1.97
N GLN A 37 45.83 6.83 2.19
CA GLN A 37 46.44 5.52 1.96
C GLN A 37 45.88 4.44 2.89
N LEU A 38 45.43 3.30 2.32
CA LEU A 38 45.03 2.08 3.02
C LEU A 38 46.09 0.97 2.88
N SER A 39 47.34 1.25 3.22
CA SER A 39 48.40 0.22 3.26
C SER A 39 48.65 -0.36 4.65
N ASP A 40 48.18 0.27 5.74
CA ASP A 40 48.66 -0.06 7.09
C ASP A 40 47.65 -0.86 7.94
N TYR A 41 46.56 -1.35 7.33
CA TYR A 41 45.48 -2.05 8.04
C TYR A 41 45.63 -3.59 8.06
N TRP A 42 46.45 -4.16 7.18
CA TRP A 42 46.54 -5.62 7.01
C TRP A 42 47.61 -6.31 7.88
N ASP A 43 48.62 -5.58 8.37
CA ASP A 43 49.71 -6.17 9.19
C ASP A 43 49.37 -6.31 10.69
N SER A 44 48.23 -5.79 11.15
CA SER A 44 47.81 -5.84 12.57
C SER A 44 47.01 -7.11 12.94
N ILE A 45 46.36 -7.76 11.98
CA ILE A 45 45.44 -8.88 12.24
C ILE A 45 46.16 -10.23 12.34
N VAL A 46 47.35 -10.38 11.73
CA VAL A 46 48.11 -11.64 11.74
C VAL A 46 48.90 -11.85 13.05
N SER A 47 48.99 -10.83 13.92
CA SER A 47 49.74 -10.89 15.19
C SER A 47 48.92 -11.36 16.41
N HIS A 48 47.58 -11.45 16.32
CA HIS A 48 46.71 -11.69 17.49
C HIS A 48 46.10 -13.11 17.63
N CYS A 49 46.47 -14.09 16.79
CA CYS A 49 45.93 -15.45 16.86
C CYS A 49 46.89 -16.52 17.43
N THR A 50 47.97 -16.13 18.11
CA THR A 50 48.93 -17.06 18.73
C THR A 50 49.13 -16.82 20.22
N SER A 51 48.04 -16.82 21.01
CA SER A 51 48.17 -17.09 22.47
C SER A 51 46.81 -17.38 23.14
N PHE A 52 46.31 -18.61 23.02
CA PHE A 52 45.37 -19.12 24.04
C PHE A 52 45.55 -20.63 24.21
N THR A 53 46.44 -21.00 25.14
CA THR A 53 46.54 -22.36 25.69
C THR A 53 45.76 -22.38 27.00
N MET A 54 44.64 -23.09 27.07
CA MET A 54 44.03 -23.48 28.33
C MET A 54 43.97 -25.01 28.46
N LYS A 55 44.57 -25.47 29.55
CA LYS A 55 44.70 -26.86 29.99
C LYS A 55 43.34 -27.45 30.34
N VAL A 56 43.04 -28.66 29.85
CA VAL A 56 42.04 -29.55 30.42
C VAL A 56 42.70 -30.90 30.75
N SER A 57 42.55 -31.30 32.00
CA SER A 57 43.08 -32.52 32.61
C SER A 57 42.12 -33.71 32.45
N SER A 58 42.72 -34.90 32.25
CA SER A 58 42.20 -36.28 32.38
C SER A 58 41.76 -37.00 31.07
N PRO A 59 42.39 -38.15 30.72
CA PRO A 59 42.08 -38.93 29.54
C PRO A 59 41.24 -40.16 29.89
N LEU A 60 39.93 -40.00 30.10
CA LEU A 60 39.01 -41.13 30.24
C LEU A 60 37.63 -40.76 29.75
N ARG A 61 37.48 -40.67 28.42
CA ARG A 61 36.19 -40.76 27.69
C ARG A 61 36.33 -40.75 26.16
N PHE A 62 37.46 -41.20 25.61
CA PHE A 62 37.69 -41.18 24.16
C PHE A 62 37.37 -42.50 23.43
N LEU A 63 36.95 -43.56 24.13
CA LEU A 63 36.71 -44.88 23.52
C LEU A 63 35.24 -45.33 23.48
N GLY A 64 34.30 -44.50 23.96
CA GLY A 64 32.86 -44.77 23.90
C GLY A 64 32.10 -44.03 22.78
N LEU A 65 32.74 -43.10 22.08
CA LEU A 65 32.07 -42.21 21.10
C LEU A 65 32.33 -42.55 19.63
N ILE A 66 33.14 -43.58 19.33
CA ILE A 66 33.49 -43.96 17.96
C ILE A 66 32.52 -45.04 17.39
N GLY A 67 31.71 -45.69 18.24
CA GLY A 67 30.78 -46.76 17.84
C GLY A 67 29.35 -46.33 17.47
N LEU A 68 28.99 -45.05 17.60
CA LEU A 68 27.63 -44.54 17.33
C LEU A 68 27.57 -43.51 16.18
N LEU A 69 28.67 -43.35 15.43
CA LEU A 69 28.76 -42.42 14.28
C LEU A 69 28.59 -43.09 12.91
N HIS A 70 28.16 -44.36 12.83
CA HIS A 70 27.98 -45.09 11.57
C HIS A 70 26.52 -45.42 11.24
N SER A 71 25.62 -44.47 11.48
CA SER A 71 24.31 -44.43 10.79
C SER A 71 23.69 -43.03 10.93
N ALA A 72 24.42 -42.00 10.51
CA ALA A 72 23.76 -40.75 10.13
C ALA A 72 23.20 -40.96 8.71
N PRO A 73 21.90 -40.77 8.45
CA PRO A 73 21.44 -40.72 7.08
C PRO A 73 22.20 -39.59 6.40
N SER A 74 22.87 -39.92 5.30
CA SER A 74 23.47 -38.94 4.41
C SER A 74 22.34 -38.06 3.88
N PHE A 75 22.09 -36.93 4.54
CA PHE A 75 21.36 -35.83 3.93
C PHE A 75 22.26 -35.30 2.82
N SER A 76 22.02 -35.79 1.60
CA SER A 76 22.51 -35.13 0.40
C SER A 76 22.00 -33.69 0.47
N ALA A 77 22.88 -32.73 0.75
CA ALA A 77 22.55 -31.33 0.56
C ALA A 77 22.29 -31.16 -0.94
N THR A 78 21.01 -31.10 -1.34
CA THR A 78 20.64 -30.88 -2.75
C THR A 78 21.24 -29.54 -3.18
N GLN A 79 22.17 -29.60 -4.12
CA GLN A 79 22.86 -28.44 -4.65
C GLN A 79 21.90 -27.65 -5.57
N CYS A 80 22.00 -26.32 -5.59
CA CYS A 80 21.29 -25.50 -6.57
C CYS A 80 21.97 -25.63 -7.93
N ASP A 81 21.20 -25.95 -8.96
CA ASP A 81 21.68 -26.05 -10.33
C ASP A 81 21.65 -24.68 -11.02
N ILE A 82 22.75 -24.33 -11.69
CA ILE A 82 22.87 -23.14 -12.53
C ILE A 82 22.88 -23.59 -13.98
N VAL A 83 21.90 -23.12 -14.76
CA VAL A 83 21.79 -23.42 -16.18
C VAL A 83 22.36 -22.23 -16.96
N GLY A 84 23.53 -22.43 -17.58
CA GLY A 84 24.12 -21.48 -18.51
C GLY A 84 23.44 -21.53 -19.87
N ILE A 85 23.12 -20.37 -20.43
CA ILE A 85 22.47 -20.20 -21.75
C ILE A 85 23.43 -19.54 -22.72
N GLU A 86 23.91 -18.34 -22.38
CA GLU A 86 24.80 -17.54 -23.23
C GLU A 86 26.08 -17.21 -22.44
N GLY A 87 27.17 -17.91 -22.75
CA GLY A 87 28.45 -17.77 -22.04
C GLY A 87 29.23 -16.49 -22.38
N GLY A 88 28.98 -15.90 -23.55
CA GLY A 88 29.65 -14.71 -24.09
C GLY A 88 28.69 -13.58 -24.41
N ILE A 89 29.21 -12.50 -25.00
CA ILE A 89 28.38 -11.36 -25.41
C ILE A 89 27.66 -11.73 -26.72
N PRO A 90 26.32 -11.63 -26.76
CA PRO A 90 25.52 -12.02 -27.92
C PRO A 90 25.54 -10.95 -29.02
N ASP A 91 25.10 -11.33 -30.22
CA ASP A 91 24.83 -10.39 -31.33
C ASP A 91 23.46 -9.66 -31.18
N TYR A 92 22.71 -9.93 -30.11
CA TYR A 92 21.38 -9.35 -29.85
C TYR A 92 21.40 -8.43 -28.63
N PRO A 93 20.80 -7.22 -28.67
CA PRO A 93 20.93 -6.20 -27.62
C PRO A 93 20.49 -6.60 -26.20
N VAL A 94 19.83 -7.75 -26.04
CA VAL A 94 19.55 -8.41 -24.76
C VAL A 94 19.68 -9.92 -24.93
N ALA A 95 20.33 -10.60 -23.98
CA ALA A 95 20.28 -12.05 -23.87
C ALA A 95 20.35 -12.54 -22.42
N LEU A 96 19.54 -13.55 -22.10
CA LEU A 96 19.65 -14.31 -20.86
C LEU A 96 21.00 -15.06 -20.85
N GLN A 97 21.81 -14.78 -19.84
CA GLN A 97 23.11 -15.42 -19.67
C GLN A 97 22.97 -16.76 -18.96
N GLN A 98 22.30 -16.78 -17.81
CA GLN A 98 22.08 -17.98 -17.00
C GLN A 98 20.86 -17.79 -16.09
N TYR A 99 20.33 -18.91 -15.61
CA TYR A 99 19.30 -18.90 -14.58
C TYR A 99 19.48 -20.06 -13.59
N SER A 100 18.82 -19.95 -12.44
CA SER A 100 18.69 -20.99 -11.43
C SER A 100 17.34 -20.83 -10.75
N TYR A 101 16.48 -21.85 -10.79
CA TYR A 101 15.30 -21.93 -9.93
C TYR A 101 15.58 -22.88 -8.77
N CYS A 102 15.92 -22.33 -7.61
CA CYS A 102 16.38 -23.10 -6.46
C CYS A 102 15.75 -22.60 -5.16
N GLY A 103 15.26 -23.51 -4.31
CA GLY A 103 14.68 -23.14 -3.00
C GLY A 103 13.51 -22.17 -3.10
N GLY A 104 12.83 -22.11 -4.25
CA GLY A 104 11.74 -21.16 -4.49
C GLY A 104 12.17 -19.76 -4.95
N TYR A 105 13.46 -19.55 -5.24
CA TYR A 105 13.99 -18.30 -5.80
C TYR A 105 14.37 -18.50 -7.27
N LEU A 106 13.97 -17.56 -8.12
CA LEU A 106 14.45 -17.46 -9.49
C LEU A 106 15.59 -16.44 -9.53
N ASN A 107 16.81 -16.96 -9.73
CA ASN A 107 18.02 -16.18 -9.91
C ASN A 107 18.34 -16.13 -11.39
N VAL A 108 18.49 -14.94 -11.96
CA VAL A 108 18.73 -14.75 -13.39
C VAL A 108 19.79 -13.69 -13.61
N SER A 109 20.56 -13.84 -14.68
CA SER A 109 21.42 -12.76 -15.19
C SER A 109 21.36 -12.69 -16.71
N ALA A 110 21.65 -11.50 -17.23
CA ALA A 110 21.53 -11.17 -18.64
C ALA A 110 22.61 -10.19 -19.08
N TRP A 111 22.97 -10.29 -20.36
CA TRP A 111 23.74 -9.29 -21.08
C TRP A 111 22.80 -8.26 -21.70
N VAL A 112 23.12 -6.98 -21.54
CA VAL A 112 22.31 -5.86 -22.08
C VAL A 112 23.24 -4.88 -22.78
N GLN A 113 22.95 -4.57 -24.03
CA GLN A 113 23.76 -3.63 -24.79
C GLN A 113 23.52 -2.20 -24.28
N ASN A 114 24.59 -1.44 -24.09
CA ASN A 114 24.53 -0.10 -23.55
C ASN A 114 24.21 0.94 -24.65
N VAL A 115 22.97 0.91 -25.15
CA VAL A 115 22.48 1.83 -26.19
C VAL A 115 21.62 2.97 -25.66
N ASN A 116 21.32 2.99 -24.36
CA ASN A 116 20.40 3.94 -23.73
C ASN A 116 20.74 4.12 -22.24
N TYR A 117 20.51 5.29 -21.65
CA TYR A 117 20.72 5.48 -20.22
C TYR A 117 19.54 4.90 -19.41
N ASN A 118 18.32 5.25 -19.78
CA ASN A 118 17.11 4.76 -19.11
C ASN A 118 16.67 3.43 -19.69
N LYS A 119 16.82 2.36 -18.90
CA LYS A 119 16.57 0.97 -19.32
C LYS A 119 15.59 0.27 -18.37
N VAL A 120 14.70 -0.55 -18.93
CA VAL A 120 13.94 -1.55 -18.17
C VAL A 120 14.22 -2.93 -18.75
N VAL A 121 14.63 -3.87 -17.89
CA VAL A 121 14.97 -5.24 -18.31
C VAL A 121 14.10 -6.22 -17.54
N GLN A 122 13.34 -7.04 -18.26
CA GLN A 122 12.33 -7.91 -17.67
C GLN A 122 12.38 -9.32 -18.25
N LEU A 123 12.34 -10.33 -17.37
CA LEU A 123 12.20 -11.73 -17.73
C LEU A 123 10.78 -12.19 -17.44
N TYR A 124 10.11 -12.76 -18.43
CA TYR A 124 8.77 -13.31 -18.32
C TYR A 124 8.79 -14.82 -18.18
N TYR A 125 7.91 -15.38 -17.35
CA TYR A 125 7.85 -16.81 -17.07
C TYR A 125 6.41 -17.35 -17.06
N ALA A 126 6.25 -18.67 -17.08
CA ALA A 126 5.00 -19.36 -16.78
C ALA A 126 5.05 -19.93 -15.36
N ASN A 127 3.96 -19.78 -14.62
CA ASN A 127 3.86 -20.27 -13.24
C ASN A 127 3.73 -21.81 -13.17
N ALA A 128 3.55 -22.39 -11.98
CA ALA A 128 3.35 -23.83 -11.77
C ALA A 128 2.13 -24.42 -12.51
N LYS A 129 1.17 -23.58 -12.93
CA LYS A 129 -0.01 -23.98 -13.73
C LYS A 129 0.21 -23.82 -15.24
N GLY A 130 1.40 -23.36 -15.66
CA GLY A 130 1.70 -23.04 -17.05
C GLY A 130 1.10 -21.71 -17.52
N GLU A 131 0.65 -20.84 -16.60
CA GLU A 131 0.00 -19.57 -16.92
C GLU A 131 0.99 -18.40 -16.87
N VAL A 132 0.87 -17.48 -17.82
CA VAL A 132 1.51 -16.17 -17.78
C VAL A 132 0.50 -15.18 -17.20
N THR A 133 0.80 -14.65 -16.03
CA THR A 133 -0.05 -13.76 -15.26
C THR A 133 0.59 -12.37 -15.16
N PRO A 134 -0.13 -11.34 -14.69
CA PRO A 134 0.47 -10.04 -14.41
C PRO A 134 1.65 -10.05 -13.43
N LEU A 135 1.85 -11.14 -12.66
CA LEU A 135 2.99 -11.34 -11.74
C LEU A 135 4.08 -12.26 -12.31
N SER A 136 3.88 -12.82 -13.51
CA SER A 136 4.83 -13.76 -14.11
C SER A 136 5.97 -13.02 -14.82
N VAL A 137 6.60 -12.09 -14.11
CA VAL A 137 7.66 -11.23 -14.59
C VAL A 137 8.66 -10.92 -13.46
N VAL A 138 9.94 -10.85 -13.81
CA VAL A 138 11.06 -10.49 -12.93
C VAL A 138 11.78 -9.30 -13.53
N SER A 139 11.98 -8.24 -12.74
CA SER A 139 12.80 -7.09 -13.14
C SER A 139 14.26 -7.32 -12.78
N LEU A 140 15.14 -7.15 -13.77
CA LEU A 140 16.58 -7.19 -13.56
C LEU A 140 17.11 -5.78 -13.24
N GLY A 141 18.13 -5.73 -12.40
CA GLY A 141 18.85 -4.51 -12.08
C GLY A 141 20.25 -4.50 -12.68
N TRP A 142 20.72 -3.32 -13.08
CA TRP A 142 22.11 -3.11 -13.48
C TRP A 142 23.04 -3.53 -12.34
N THR A 143 24.10 -4.26 -12.68
CA THR A 143 25.11 -4.70 -11.70
C THR A 143 26.48 -4.10 -12.01
N LYS A 144 26.97 -4.25 -13.24
CA LYS A 144 28.28 -3.75 -13.67
C LYS A 144 28.36 -3.61 -15.19
N MET A 145 29.37 -2.89 -15.68
CA MET A 145 29.78 -2.96 -17.09
C MET A 145 30.37 -4.35 -17.41
N ALA A 146 30.14 -4.82 -18.63
CA ALA A 146 30.79 -6.03 -19.13
C ALA A 146 32.29 -5.74 -19.37
N GLU A 147 33.13 -6.68 -18.98
CA GLU A 147 34.59 -6.55 -19.11
C GLU A 147 35.02 -6.75 -20.57
N GLY A 148 35.94 -5.93 -21.05
CA GLY A 148 36.50 -6.06 -22.41
C GLY A 148 35.61 -5.55 -23.55
N THR A 149 34.63 -4.69 -23.27
CA THR A 149 33.63 -4.23 -24.26
C THR A 149 33.63 -2.74 -24.54
N ASP A 150 34.61 -1.99 -24.02
CA ASP A 150 34.64 -0.52 -24.08
C ASP A 150 33.32 0.15 -23.69
N ASN A 151 32.67 -0.35 -22.62
CA ASN A 151 31.35 0.07 -22.13
C ASN A 151 30.17 -0.17 -23.08
N GLY A 152 30.33 -0.98 -24.14
CA GLY A 152 29.26 -1.36 -25.06
C GLY A 152 28.20 -2.31 -24.48
N TRP A 153 28.50 -2.99 -23.36
CA TRP A 153 27.62 -3.99 -22.75
C TRP A 153 27.62 -3.91 -21.22
N GLU A 154 26.53 -4.37 -20.63
CA GLU A 154 26.25 -4.36 -19.20
C GLU A 154 25.82 -5.74 -18.72
N PHE A 155 26.14 -6.04 -17.46
CA PHE A 155 25.67 -7.20 -16.72
C PHE A 155 24.49 -6.81 -15.84
N TRP A 156 23.37 -7.50 -16.02
CA TRP A 156 22.13 -7.29 -15.29
C TRP A 156 21.74 -8.57 -14.55
N ALA A 157 21.17 -8.46 -13.36
CA ALA A 157 20.78 -9.62 -12.57
C ALA A 157 19.56 -9.37 -11.69
N ALA A 158 18.90 -10.46 -11.31
CA ALA A 158 17.83 -10.46 -10.31
C ALA A 158 17.87 -11.75 -9.48
N GLN A 159 17.39 -11.63 -8.24
CA GLN A 159 17.03 -12.75 -7.38
C GLN A 159 15.63 -12.45 -6.84
N THR A 160 14.63 -13.22 -7.26
CA THR A 160 13.23 -12.95 -6.91
C THR A 160 12.58 -14.18 -6.29
N PRO A 161 11.93 -14.06 -5.11
CA PRO A 161 11.12 -15.15 -4.58
C PRO A 161 9.90 -15.38 -5.47
N VAL A 162 9.77 -16.61 -5.98
CA VAL A 162 8.64 -17.03 -6.83
C VAL A 162 8.01 -18.34 -6.33
N TYR A 163 8.30 -18.72 -5.09
CA TYR A 163 7.87 -19.99 -4.48
C TYR A 163 6.35 -20.18 -4.45
N LEU A 164 5.58 -19.12 -4.24
CA LEU A 164 4.11 -19.22 -4.25
C LEU A 164 3.56 -19.54 -5.64
N ASN A 165 4.19 -19.01 -6.69
CA ASN A 165 3.76 -19.21 -8.07
C ASN A 165 4.32 -20.49 -8.67
N GLY A 166 5.55 -20.83 -8.32
CA GLY A 166 6.39 -21.74 -9.08
C GLY A 166 6.82 -21.16 -10.43
N VAL A 167 7.79 -21.82 -11.06
CA VAL A 167 8.25 -21.51 -12.42
C VAL A 167 8.34 -22.83 -13.17
N THR A 168 7.72 -22.90 -14.35
CA THR A 168 7.79 -24.07 -15.23
C THR A 168 8.49 -23.76 -16.55
N LYS A 169 8.48 -22.49 -16.97
CA LYS A 169 9.04 -22.07 -18.25
C LYS A 169 9.48 -20.62 -18.22
N LEU A 170 10.63 -20.31 -18.83
CA LEU A 170 11.01 -18.94 -19.19
C LEU A 170 10.51 -18.65 -20.61
N ILE A 171 9.79 -17.54 -20.77
CA ILE A 171 9.10 -17.20 -22.02
C ILE A 171 9.98 -16.33 -22.90
N ASN A 172 10.36 -15.16 -22.41
CA ASN A 172 11.25 -14.23 -23.09
C ASN A 172 11.90 -13.28 -22.09
N ILE A 173 12.97 -12.62 -22.51
CA ILE A 173 13.55 -11.46 -21.82
C ILE A 173 13.45 -10.24 -22.72
N THR A 174 13.07 -9.10 -22.14
CA THR A 174 12.93 -7.82 -22.84
C THR A 174 13.91 -6.79 -22.28
N TYR A 175 14.30 -5.87 -23.14
CA TYR A 175 15.04 -4.65 -22.81
C TYR A 175 14.35 -3.47 -23.50
N ASP A 176 13.70 -2.63 -22.70
CA ASP A 176 13.12 -1.36 -23.14
C ASP A 176 14.14 -0.22 -22.97
N ALA A 177 14.58 0.34 -24.09
CA ALA A 177 15.44 1.51 -24.18
C ALA A 177 14.56 2.77 -24.21
N LEU A 178 14.30 3.35 -23.04
CA LEU A 178 13.24 4.33 -22.83
C LEU A 178 13.47 5.65 -23.58
N ASP A 179 14.70 6.17 -23.58
CA ASP A 179 15.02 7.46 -24.21
C ASP A 179 14.89 7.46 -25.75
N ILE A 180 14.98 6.28 -26.38
CA ILE A 180 14.91 6.12 -27.84
C ILE A 180 13.65 5.36 -28.28
N HIS A 181 12.79 4.99 -27.34
CA HIS A 181 11.54 4.26 -27.57
C HIS A 181 11.71 2.96 -28.38
N GLN A 182 12.75 2.18 -28.07
CA GLN A 182 13.01 0.89 -28.70
C GLN A 182 12.90 -0.24 -27.69
N GLN A 183 12.33 -1.36 -28.12
CA GLN A 183 12.26 -2.59 -27.34
C GLN A 183 13.04 -3.69 -28.05
N TYR A 184 13.87 -4.39 -27.29
CA TYR A 184 14.59 -5.58 -27.72
C TYR A 184 14.05 -6.79 -26.98
N VAL A 185 13.95 -7.92 -27.67
CA VAL A 185 13.36 -9.15 -27.12
C VAL A 185 14.20 -10.34 -27.53
N GLN A 186 14.53 -11.20 -26.56
CA GLN A 186 15.02 -12.55 -26.83
C GLN A 186 13.92 -13.56 -26.42
N PRO A 187 13.31 -14.26 -27.39
CA PRO A 187 12.47 -15.42 -27.11
C PRO A 187 13.31 -16.53 -26.47
N LEU A 188 12.80 -17.15 -25.40
CA LEU A 188 13.52 -18.20 -24.66
C LEU A 188 12.84 -19.56 -24.83
N ASN A 189 11.56 -19.66 -24.45
CA ASN A 189 10.80 -20.92 -24.41
C ASN A 189 11.56 -22.07 -23.70
N LEU A 190 12.25 -21.76 -22.61
CA LEU A 190 13.08 -22.72 -21.86
C LEU A 190 12.27 -23.36 -20.74
N ASP A 191 12.15 -24.69 -20.73
CA ASP A 191 11.59 -25.41 -19.58
C ASP A 191 12.51 -25.23 -18.37
N VAL A 192 11.92 -25.09 -17.18
CA VAL A 192 12.63 -24.83 -15.93
C VAL A 192 12.35 -25.96 -14.95
N GLU A 193 13.42 -26.65 -14.54
CA GLU A 193 13.37 -27.68 -13.50
C GLU A 193 13.79 -27.07 -12.14
N PRO A 194 13.00 -27.27 -11.06
CA PRO A 194 13.39 -26.85 -9.73
C PRO A 194 14.58 -27.69 -9.23
N SER A 195 15.55 -27.03 -8.59
CA SER A 195 16.71 -27.68 -7.97
C SER A 195 16.88 -27.29 -6.50
N GLY A 196 17.80 -27.96 -5.80
CA GLY A 196 18.14 -27.66 -4.41
C GLY A 196 17.06 -28.04 -3.39
N PRO A 197 16.98 -27.34 -2.23
CA PRO A 197 15.98 -27.62 -1.21
C PRO A 197 14.56 -27.26 -1.71
N PRO A 198 13.51 -27.86 -1.13
CA PRO A 198 12.14 -27.47 -1.45
C PRO A 198 11.90 -25.99 -1.10
N PRO A 199 10.95 -25.33 -1.77
CA PRO A 199 10.52 -23.98 -1.38
C PRO A 199 10.07 -23.93 0.08
N PRO A 200 10.18 -22.77 0.75
CA PRO A 200 9.75 -22.64 2.14
C PRO A 200 8.24 -22.88 2.27
N ASP A 201 7.84 -23.58 3.34
CA ASP A 201 6.43 -23.71 3.69
C ASP A 201 5.82 -22.32 3.97
N PRO A 202 4.55 -22.09 3.59
CA PRO A 202 3.83 -20.90 4.01
C PRO A 202 3.85 -20.77 5.54
N PRO A 203 3.98 -19.55 6.09
CA PRO A 203 3.93 -19.34 7.53
C PRO A 203 2.60 -19.86 8.10
N GLU A 204 2.66 -20.45 9.30
CA GLU A 204 1.48 -20.97 9.98
C GLU A 204 0.44 -19.84 10.17
N ALA A 205 -0.84 -20.16 9.99
CA ALA A 205 -1.90 -19.18 10.17
C ALA A 205 -1.90 -18.65 11.63
N PRO A 206 -1.92 -17.33 11.84
CA PRO A 206 -1.90 -16.77 13.17
C PRO A 206 -3.17 -17.15 13.94
N LYS A 207 -3.02 -17.41 15.24
CA LYS A 207 -4.14 -17.74 16.12
C LYS A 207 -4.84 -16.46 16.60
N PRO A 208 -6.18 -16.44 16.70
CA PRO A 208 -6.90 -15.33 17.30
C PRO A 208 -6.42 -15.08 18.73
N TYR A 209 -6.12 -13.83 19.07
CA TYR A 209 -5.70 -13.44 20.43
C TYR A 209 -6.80 -12.75 21.25
N ALA A 210 -7.92 -12.38 20.61
CA ALA A 210 -8.97 -11.59 21.22
C ALA A 210 -10.37 -12.11 20.89
N ARG A 211 -11.30 -11.81 21.78
CA ARG A 211 -12.75 -11.91 21.56
C ARG A 211 -13.33 -10.49 21.65
N PRO A 212 -13.57 -9.82 20.51
CA PRO A 212 -13.94 -8.40 20.48
C PRO A 212 -15.42 -8.21 20.84
N GLN A 213 -15.81 -8.41 22.10
CA GLN A 213 -17.19 -8.18 22.52
C GLN A 213 -17.24 -7.57 23.91
N GLY A 214 -18.16 -6.63 24.11
CA GLY A 214 -18.40 -5.99 25.42
C GLY A 214 -17.49 -4.82 25.77
N PHE A 215 -16.65 -4.34 24.85
CA PHE A 215 -15.68 -3.25 25.08
C PHE A 215 -15.96 -2.05 24.18
N SER A 216 -17.16 -1.46 24.21
CA SER A 216 -17.52 -0.34 23.31
C SER A 216 -17.58 1.02 24.02
N SER A 217 -17.68 1.03 25.35
CA SER A 217 -17.95 2.25 26.14
C SER A 217 -16.81 3.27 26.11
N ASP A 218 -15.56 2.81 26.10
CA ASP A 218 -14.39 3.70 26.09
C ASP A 218 -14.23 4.43 24.75
N ILE A 219 -14.65 3.80 23.65
CA ILE A 219 -14.70 4.41 22.31
C ILE A 219 -15.92 5.33 22.19
N SER A 220 -17.08 4.90 22.67
CA SER A 220 -18.27 5.77 22.71
C SER A 220 -17.99 7.07 23.49
N ASN A 221 -17.31 6.99 24.63
CA ASN A 221 -16.90 8.17 25.40
C ASN A 221 -15.86 9.03 24.67
N TRP A 222 -14.93 8.42 23.94
CA TRP A 222 -13.89 9.14 23.19
C TRP A 222 -14.45 9.89 21.95
N MET A 223 -15.66 9.51 21.51
CA MET A 223 -16.35 10.10 20.37
C MET A 223 -17.50 11.03 20.76
N ALA A 224 -17.77 11.24 22.05
CA ALA A 224 -19.07 11.72 22.53
C ALA A 224 -19.34 13.22 22.30
N THR A 225 -18.34 14.09 22.43
CA THR A 225 -18.55 15.56 22.51
C THR A 225 -17.45 16.36 21.80
N SER A 226 -17.64 17.67 21.68
CA SER A 226 -16.62 18.61 21.17
C SER A 226 -15.34 18.65 22.00
N ALA A 227 -15.40 18.28 23.28
CA ALA A 227 -14.21 18.21 24.15
C ALA A 227 -13.45 16.87 24.02
N THR A 228 -13.98 15.92 23.24
CA THR A 228 -13.36 14.61 22.99
C THR A 228 -12.68 14.59 21.61
N GLN A 229 -12.18 13.44 21.19
CA GLN A 229 -11.50 13.30 19.90
C GLN A 229 -12.38 13.70 18.72
N ALA A 230 -13.71 13.58 18.84
CA ALA A 230 -14.63 14.05 17.81
C ALA A 230 -14.45 15.53 17.49
N GLY A 231 -14.40 16.41 18.50
CA GLY A 231 -14.16 17.82 18.28
C GLY A 231 -12.71 18.14 17.94
N ILE A 232 -11.74 17.44 18.55
CA ILE A 232 -10.31 17.63 18.27
C ILE A 232 -10.00 17.29 16.80
N SER A 233 -10.37 16.09 16.33
CA SER A 233 -10.13 15.65 14.96
C SER A 233 -10.81 16.55 13.95
N LYS A 234 -12.09 16.94 14.18
CA LYS A 234 -12.77 17.90 13.30
C LYS A 234 -12.00 19.22 13.26
N LYS A 235 -11.69 19.81 14.41
CA LYS A 235 -10.96 21.08 14.46
C LYS A 235 -9.63 20.99 13.73
N ARG A 236 -8.82 19.97 14.01
CA ARG A 236 -7.49 19.81 13.41
C ARG A 236 -7.54 19.57 11.91
N MET A 237 -8.51 18.78 11.43
CA MET A 237 -8.74 18.63 9.99
C MET A 237 -9.08 19.98 9.33
N PHE A 238 -9.96 20.78 9.95
CA PHE A 238 -10.32 22.11 9.43
C PHE A 238 -9.21 23.16 9.57
N ASP A 239 -8.34 23.06 10.58
CA ASP A 239 -7.15 23.92 10.72
C ASP A 239 -6.20 23.75 9.52
N ASN A 240 -6.27 22.61 8.80
CA ASN A 240 -5.48 22.31 7.60
C ASN A 240 -6.20 22.63 6.29
N ILE A 241 -7.42 23.19 6.33
CA ILE A 241 -8.15 23.67 5.14
C ILE A 241 -8.00 25.18 5.06
N SER A 242 -7.33 25.65 4.00
CA SER A 242 -6.93 27.05 3.82
C SER A 242 -6.15 27.59 5.03
N PRO A 243 -5.05 26.91 5.44
CA PRO A 243 -4.24 27.38 6.54
C PRO A 243 -3.62 28.75 6.21
N GLU A 244 -3.16 29.46 7.23
CA GLU A 244 -2.53 30.77 7.05
C GLU A 244 -1.36 30.70 6.04
N GLY A 245 -1.37 31.62 5.08
CA GLY A 245 -0.40 31.67 3.98
C GLY A 245 -0.72 30.79 2.78
N ALA A 246 -1.77 29.97 2.82
CA ALA A 246 -2.22 29.19 1.67
C ALA A 246 -3.30 29.94 0.85
N VAL A 247 -3.35 29.65 -0.45
CA VAL A 247 -4.48 30.05 -1.30
C VAL A 247 -5.76 29.39 -0.78
N LYS A 248 -6.86 30.15 -0.75
CA LYS A 248 -8.16 29.64 -0.33
C LYS A 248 -8.58 28.42 -1.14
N GLY A 249 -9.17 27.44 -0.47
CA GLY A 249 -9.58 26.16 -1.06
C GLY A 249 -8.51 25.08 -0.98
N LEU A 250 -7.24 25.43 -0.75
CA LEU A 250 -6.19 24.43 -0.62
C LEU A 250 -6.22 23.75 0.74
N VAL A 251 -5.99 22.44 0.72
CA VAL A 251 -5.80 21.59 1.89
C VAL A 251 -4.33 21.24 1.99
N VAL A 252 -3.69 21.49 3.14
CA VAL A 252 -2.32 21.03 3.40
C VAL A 252 -2.33 19.56 3.84
N ALA A 253 -1.36 18.76 3.41
CA ALA A 253 -1.21 17.38 3.90
C ALA A 253 -0.84 17.36 5.40
N SER A 254 0.16 18.16 5.80
CA SER A 254 0.56 18.35 7.19
C SER A 254 1.20 19.73 7.41
N GLN A 255 1.09 20.29 8.62
CA GLN A 255 1.78 21.53 8.97
C GLN A 255 3.31 21.39 9.14
N SER A 256 3.87 20.20 8.85
CA SER A 256 5.31 19.93 8.91
C SER A 256 6.02 20.53 7.69
N ARG A 257 7.02 21.39 7.94
CA ARG A 257 7.82 22.07 6.91
C ARG A 257 9.24 21.49 6.75
N SER A 258 9.58 20.49 7.56
CA SER A 258 10.89 19.82 7.56
C SER A 258 10.78 18.53 8.37
N GLU A 259 11.50 17.49 7.94
CA GLU A 259 11.60 16.18 8.62
C GLU A 259 10.25 15.59 9.08
N PRO A 260 9.31 15.31 8.16
CA PRO A 260 9.39 15.54 6.71
C PRO A 260 8.76 16.88 6.30
N ASP A 261 9.07 17.36 5.09
CA ASP A 261 8.39 18.53 4.50
C ASP A 261 7.13 18.10 3.74
N TYR A 262 5.98 18.30 4.39
CA TYR A 262 4.65 17.96 3.89
C TYR A 262 3.77 19.21 3.74
N TRP A 263 4.38 20.40 3.69
CA TRP A 263 3.69 21.67 3.49
C TRP A 263 3.32 21.86 2.01
N TYR A 264 2.52 20.94 1.47
CA TYR A 264 1.99 21.01 0.12
C TYR A 264 0.54 20.57 0.07
N HIS A 265 -0.10 20.90 -1.05
CA HIS A 265 -1.42 20.46 -1.41
C HIS A 265 -1.35 19.25 -2.34
N TRP A 266 -1.58 18.05 -1.81
CA TRP A 266 -1.76 16.85 -2.64
C TRP A 266 -3.21 16.73 -3.11
N ILE A 267 -3.40 16.39 -4.39
CA ILE A 267 -4.74 16.27 -4.98
C ILE A 267 -5.53 15.15 -4.30
N ARG A 268 -4.90 14.00 -4.02
CA ARG A 268 -5.52 12.87 -3.31
C ARG A 268 -5.97 13.28 -1.91
N ASP A 269 -5.05 13.75 -1.08
CA ASP A 269 -5.29 14.11 0.32
C ASP A 269 -6.38 15.17 0.45
N ALA A 270 -6.33 16.18 -0.42
CA ALA A 270 -7.35 17.21 -0.48
C ALA A 270 -8.72 16.66 -0.91
N ALA A 271 -8.77 15.84 -1.95
CA ALA A 271 -10.03 15.25 -2.41
C ALA A 271 -10.68 14.38 -1.33
N LEU A 272 -9.90 13.53 -0.65
CA LEU A 272 -10.38 12.68 0.44
C LEU A 272 -10.83 13.50 1.65
N THR A 273 -10.08 14.55 2.01
CA THR A 273 -10.45 15.46 3.10
C THR A 273 -11.75 16.20 2.76
N MET A 274 -11.85 16.75 1.56
CA MET A 274 -13.03 17.50 1.13
C MET A 274 -14.24 16.58 0.92
N ASP A 275 -14.05 15.29 0.66
CA ASP A 275 -15.14 14.29 0.66
C ASP A 275 -15.74 14.11 2.07
N VAL A 276 -14.91 14.18 3.13
CA VAL A 276 -15.40 14.26 4.51
C VAL A 276 -16.14 15.58 4.75
N VAL A 277 -15.68 16.69 4.17
CA VAL A 277 -16.38 17.97 4.25
C VAL A 277 -17.76 17.91 3.56
N VAL A 278 -17.88 17.22 2.42
CA VAL A 278 -19.18 16.92 1.79
C VAL A 278 -20.05 16.08 2.72
N MET A 279 -19.48 15.05 3.36
CA MET A 279 -20.20 14.20 4.31
C MET A 279 -20.76 15.00 5.50
N LEU A 280 -19.97 15.94 6.03
CA LEU A 280 -20.40 16.84 7.11
C LEU A 280 -21.44 17.84 6.60
N TYR A 281 -21.29 18.39 5.40
CA TYR A 281 -22.29 19.25 4.77
C TYR A 281 -23.65 18.54 4.63
N GLU A 282 -23.65 17.29 4.15
CA GLU A 282 -24.85 16.47 4.01
C GLU A 282 -25.56 16.28 5.36
N ALA A 283 -24.79 15.99 6.42
CA ALA A 283 -25.31 15.71 7.76
C ALA A 283 -25.66 16.94 8.60
N ALA A 284 -25.11 18.12 8.27
CA ALA A 284 -25.26 19.34 9.05
C ALA A 284 -26.70 19.87 9.09
N SER A 285 -27.05 20.50 10.22
CA SER A 285 -28.25 21.31 10.34
C SER A 285 -28.26 22.47 9.33
N PRO A 286 -29.45 22.95 8.89
CA PRO A 286 -29.54 24.00 7.86
C PRO A 286 -28.70 25.25 8.16
N GLN A 287 -28.61 25.66 9.43
CA GLN A 287 -27.89 26.86 9.85
C GLN A 287 -26.36 26.70 9.76
N LYS A 288 -25.86 25.46 9.73
CA LYS A 288 -24.42 25.15 9.67
C LYS A 288 -23.93 24.86 8.25
N LYS A 289 -24.82 24.57 7.30
CA LYS A 289 -24.48 24.20 5.92
C LYS A 289 -23.61 25.25 5.20
N GLY A 290 -23.87 26.55 5.42
CA GLY A 290 -23.12 27.64 4.78
C GLY A 290 -21.60 27.60 5.06
N PHE A 291 -21.19 27.15 6.25
CA PHE A 291 -19.78 27.02 6.62
C PHE A 291 -19.01 26.03 5.74
N TYR A 292 -19.65 24.90 5.41
CA TYR A 292 -19.06 23.88 4.55
C TYR A 292 -19.16 24.25 3.07
N GLU A 293 -20.30 24.83 2.68
CA GLU A 293 -20.54 25.25 1.30
C GLU A 293 -19.51 26.25 0.80
N GLU A 294 -19.16 27.26 1.62
CA GLU A 294 -18.10 28.23 1.31
C GLU A 294 -16.78 27.52 0.96
N ARG A 295 -16.33 26.59 1.81
CA ARG A 295 -15.06 25.87 1.65
C ARG A 295 -15.06 24.93 0.45
N LEU A 296 -16.19 24.30 0.16
CA LEU A 296 -16.34 23.40 -0.98
C LEU A 296 -16.31 24.17 -2.31
N PHE A 297 -16.89 25.38 -2.36
CA PHE A 297 -16.75 26.27 -3.53
C PHE A 297 -15.34 26.84 -3.68
N ASP A 298 -14.67 27.19 -2.57
CA ASP A 298 -13.27 27.62 -2.61
C ASP A 298 -12.36 26.49 -3.14
N TYR A 299 -12.56 25.26 -2.67
CA TYR A 299 -11.83 24.07 -3.18
C TYR A 299 -12.10 23.82 -4.67
N ALA A 300 -13.34 23.95 -5.12
CA ALA A 300 -13.67 23.81 -6.53
C ALA A 300 -12.96 24.87 -7.38
N LYS A 301 -12.92 26.12 -6.91
CA LYS A 301 -12.21 27.20 -7.59
C LYS A 301 -10.70 26.92 -7.68
N SER A 302 -10.06 26.58 -6.57
CA SER A 302 -8.61 26.30 -6.57
C SER A 302 -8.26 25.07 -7.43
N SER A 303 -9.17 24.10 -7.52
CA SER A 303 -9.03 22.94 -8.41
C SER A 303 -9.05 23.31 -9.89
N ILE A 304 -9.92 24.25 -10.29
CA ILE A 304 -9.93 24.79 -11.65
C ILE A 304 -8.61 25.49 -11.96
N ASP A 305 -8.07 26.26 -11.02
CA ASP A 305 -6.78 26.94 -11.19
C ASP A 305 -5.65 25.91 -11.40
N GLN A 306 -5.59 24.86 -10.58
CA GLN A 306 -4.60 23.76 -10.69
C GLN A 306 -4.65 23.04 -12.02
N GLN A 307 -5.85 22.71 -12.51
CA GLN A 307 -6.03 21.99 -13.77
C GLN A 307 -5.61 22.80 -15.02
N ASN A 308 -5.42 24.11 -14.85
CA ASN A 308 -4.98 25.04 -15.89
C ASN A 308 -3.55 25.56 -15.64
N ASP A 309 -2.88 25.15 -14.56
CA ASP A 309 -1.54 25.62 -14.25
C ASP A 309 -0.51 25.03 -15.24
N PRO A 310 0.24 25.87 -15.96
CA PRO A 310 1.25 25.39 -16.91
C PRO A 310 2.48 24.78 -16.23
N ASN A 311 2.66 24.97 -14.91
CA ASN A 311 3.79 24.40 -14.16
C ASN A 311 3.55 22.97 -13.68
N ALA A 312 2.32 22.45 -13.80
CA ALA A 312 2.00 21.06 -13.52
C ALA A 312 2.64 20.14 -14.57
N ILE A 313 3.80 19.57 -14.24
CA ILE A 313 4.65 18.79 -15.16
C ILE A 313 3.89 17.64 -15.81
N SER A 314 3.08 16.90 -15.02
CA SER A 314 2.25 15.81 -15.56
C SER A 314 0.79 16.20 -15.79
N GLY A 315 0.49 17.50 -15.95
CA GLY A 315 -0.86 18.00 -16.18
C GLY A 315 -1.82 17.60 -15.06
N LEU A 316 -2.98 17.02 -15.39
CA LEU A 316 -3.95 16.58 -14.39
C LEU A 316 -3.44 15.44 -13.49
N GLY A 317 -2.43 14.68 -13.92
CA GLY A 317 -1.79 13.66 -13.11
C GLY A 317 -0.76 14.22 -12.11
N GLU A 318 -0.55 15.55 -12.05
CA GLU A 318 0.37 16.17 -11.09
C GLU A 318 -0.08 15.90 -9.64
N PRO A 319 0.76 15.27 -8.81
CA PRO A 319 0.34 14.85 -7.47
C PRO A 319 0.10 16.02 -6.52
N LYS A 320 0.97 17.04 -6.57
CA LYS A 320 1.01 18.09 -5.54
C LYS A 320 1.37 19.48 -6.05
N PHE A 321 0.91 20.47 -5.28
CA PHE A 321 1.00 21.90 -5.59
C PHE A 321 1.53 22.67 -4.37
N TYR A 322 2.24 23.78 -4.62
CA TYR A 322 2.63 24.72 -3.57
C TYR A 322 1.41 25.44 -3.00
N LEU A 323 1.37 25.62 -1.68
CA LEU A 323 0.21 26.17 -0.97
C LEU A 323 0.05 27.69 -1.16
N ASP A 324 1.14 28.42 -1.24
CA ASP A 324 1.16 29.89 -1.31
C ASP A 324 0.82 30.42 -2.70
N THR A 325 1.22 29.71 -3.76
CA THR A 325 1.01 30.12 -5.15
C THR A 325 -0.05 29.31 -5.89
N ASN A 326 -0.43 28.13 -5.39
CA ASN A 326 -1.25 27.14 -6.11
C ASN A 326 -0.66 26.72 -7.47
N THR A 327 0.67 26.63 -7.57
CA THR A 327 1.37 26.14 -8.77
C THR A 327 1.93 24.74 -8.55
N GLY A 328 2.04 23.97 -9.63
CA GLY A 328 2.56 22.61 -9.63
C GLY A 328 3.97 22.54 -9.05
N TYR A 329 4.24 21.47 -8.31
CA TYR A 329 5.56 21.25 -7.74
C TYR A 329 6.57 20.88 -8.84
N THR A 330 7.62 21.69 -9.00
CA THR A 330 8.58 21.57 -10.10
C THR A 330 9.78 20.66 -9.82
N GLY A 331 9.92 20.16 -8.58
CA GLY A 331 11.01 19.25 -8.21
C GLY A 331 10.79 17.79 -8.63
N PRO A 332 11.81 16.92 -8.51
CA PRO A 332 11.68 15.48 -8.74
C PRO A 332 10.61 14.86 -7.83
N TRP A 333 9.76 14.01 -8.38
CA TRP A 333 8.67 13.37 -7.65
C TRP A 333 8.12 12.15 -8.41
N GLY A 334 7.49 11.22 -7.68
CA GLY A 334 6.76 10.10 -8.27
C GLY A 334 5.48 10.56 -8.96
N ARG A 335 5.60 11.01 -10.22
CA ARG A 335 4.51 11.51 -11.06
C ARG A 335 4.43 10.76 -12.41
N PRO A 336 3.24 10.66 -13.04
CA PRO A 336 1.93 11.11 -12.54
C PRO A 336 1.38 10.20 -11.43
N GLN A 337 0.36 10.67 -10.71
CA GLN A 337 -0.52 9.88 -9.85
C GLN A 337 -1.97 10.05 -10.30
N ASN A 338 -2.52 8.99 -10.90
CA ASN A 338 -3.79 9.09 -11.63
C ASN A 338 -5.03 8.93 -10.74
N ASP A 339 -4.86 8.60 -9.46
CA ASP A 339 -5.96 8.52 -8.50
C ASP A 339 -6.52 9.90 -8.13
N GLY A 340 -5.68 10.94 -8.08
CA GLY A 340 -6.03 12.30 -7.70
C GLY A 340 -7.24 12.86 -8.47
N PRO A 341 -7.21 12.90 -9.82
CA PRO A 341 -8.34 13.33 -10.64
C PRO A 341 -9.61 12.52 -10.39
N GLY A 342 -9.50 11.20 -10.21
CA GLY A 342 -10.64 10.35 -9.90
C GLY A 342 -11.28 10.72 -8.56
N ALA A 343 -10.46 10.87 -7.51
CA ALA A 343 -10.93 11.26 -6.19
C ALA A 343 -11.56 12.66 -6.20
N ARG A 344 -10.93 13.64 -6.86
CA ARG A 344 -11.45 15.01 -6.96
C ARG A 344 -12.77 15.08 -7.71
N ALA A 345 -12.92 14.33 -8.81
CA ALA A 345 -14.18 14.20 -9.53
C ALA A 345 -15.30 13.63 -8.64
N VAL A 346 -15.03 12.55 -7.90
CA VAL A 346 -16.00 11.97 -6.94
C VAL A 346 -16.45 13.02 -5.94
N THR A 347 -15.51 13.70 -5.28
CA THR A 347 -15.81 14.71 -4.26
C THR A 347 -16.66 15.85 -4.80
N LEU A 348 -16.29 16.41 -5.96
CA LEU A 348 -16.99 17.55 -6.55
C LEU A 348 -18.37 17.17 -7.12
N VAL A 349 -18.53 15.97 -7.70
CA VAL A 349 -19.86 15.49 -8.12
C VAL A 349 -20.76 15.30 -6.90
N ARG A 350 -20.25 14.69 -5.83
CA ARG A 350 -21.04 14.54 -4.58
C ARG A 350 -21.42 15.89 -3.99
N PHE A 351 -20.52 16.87 -3.98
CA PHE A 351 -20.85 18.21 -3.53
C PHE A 351 -21.95 18.84 -4.41
N ALA A 352 -21.83 18.74 -5.73
CA ALA A 352 -22.82 19.30 -6.64
C ALA A 352 -24.21 18.70 -6.42
N GLU A 353 -24.31 17.38 -6.28
CA GLU A 353 -25.56 16.68 -5.96
C GLU A 353 -26.12 17.12 -4.59
N ALA A 354 -25.28 17.20 -3.56
CA ALA A 354 -25.69 17.63 -2.22
C ALA A 354 -26.18 19.09 -2.22
N TYR A 355 -25.49 19.98 -2.94
CA TYR A 355 -25.86 21.40 -3.08
C TYR A 355 -27.21 21.56 -3.79
N LEU A 356 -27.43 20.85 -4.90
CA LEU A 356 -28.72 20.86 -5.60
C LEU A 356 -29.85 20.32 -4.73
N LYS A 357 -29.61 19.21 -4.01
CA LYS A 357 -30.58 18.64 -3.06
C LYS A 357 -30.95 19.61 -1.95
N ASN A 358 -30.04 20.52 -1.59
CA ASN A 358 -30.27 21.56 -0.59
C ASN A 358 -30.88 22.86 -1.18
N GLY A 359 -31.41 22.83 -2.40
CA GLY A 359 -32.04 23.98 -3.06
C GLY A 359 -31.07 24.91 -3.80
N GLY A 360 -29.81 24.48 -3.96
CA GLY A 360 -28.80 25.20 -4.73
C GLY A 360 -29.15 25.30 -6.23
N SER A 361 -28.59 26.32 -6.90
CA SER A 361 -28.85 26.57 -8.31
C SER A 361 -28.05 25.68 -9.27
N GLN A 362 -28.72 25.07 -10.25
CA GLN A 362 -28.07 24.37 -11.37
C GLN A 362 -27.13 25.27 -12.19
N SER A 363 -27.44 26.57 -12.35
CA SER A 363 -26.54 27.49 -13.06
C SER A 363 -25.24 27.73 -12.30
N VAL A 364 -25.28 27.72 -10.97
CA VAL A 364 -24.08 27.80 -10.12
C VAL A 364 -23.24 26.54 -10.24
N VAL A 365 -23.89 25.37 -10.26
CA VAL A 365 -23.20 24.09 -10.49
C VAL A 365 -22.48 24.07 -11.84
N ILE A 366 -23.17 24.45 -12.92
CA ILE A 366 -22.61 24.48 -14.27
C ILE A 366 -21.44 25.48 -14.37
N SER A 367 -21.56 26.65 -13.74
CA SER A 367 -20.52 27.68 -13.85
C SER A 367 -19.34 27.48 -12.91
N LYS A 368 -19.53 26.90 -11.71
CA LYS A 368 -18.49 26.84 -10.67
C LYS A 368 -17.93 25.45 -10.39
N LEU A 369 -18.66 24.38 -10.70
CA LEU A 369 -18.24 23.00 -10.37
C LEU A 369 -17.97 22.16 -11.62
N TRP A 370 -18.87 22.23 -12.60
CA TRP A 370 -18.75 21.45 -13.83
C TRP A 370 -17.42 21.60 -14.58
N PRO A 371 -16.76 22.78 -14.64
CA PRO A 371 -15.46 22.90 -15.31
C PRO A 371 -14.40 21.97 -14.71
N ALA A 372 -14.32 21.86 -13.39
CA ALA A 372 -13.39 20.95 -12.73
C ALA A 372 -13.80 19.49 -12.90
N ILE A 373 -15.09 19.19 -12.67
CA ILE A 373 -15.66 17.83 -12.76
C ILE A 373 -15.42 17.24 -14.15
N SER A 374 -15.85 17.95 -15.20
CA SER A 374 -15.78 17.44 -16.58
C SER A 374 -14.35 17.16 -17.02
N ARG A 375 -13.40 18.02 -16.65
CA ARG A 375 -11.98 17.87 -17.02
C ARG A 375 -11.34 16.66 -16.37
N ASP A 376 -11.58 16.42 -15.07
CA ASP A 376 -11.10 15.21 -14.39
C ASP A 376 -11.75 13.94 -14.97
N LEU A 377 -13.06 13.95 -15.26
CA LEU A 377 -13.75 12.80 -15.86
C LEU A 377 -13.24 12.48 -17.27
N GLN A 378 -12.98 13.50 -18.10
CA GLN A 378 -12.39 13.32 -19.42
C GLN A 378 -10.98 12.75 -19.33
N TYR A 379 -10.17 13.22 -18.38
CA TYR A 379 -8.83 12.69 -18.13
C TYR A 379 -8.88 11.22 -17.69
N VAL A 380 -9.69 10.87 -16.69
CA VAL A 380 -9.88 9.48 -16.24
C VAL A 380 -10.36 8.61 -17.39
N ALA A 381 -11.35 9.07 -18.16
CA ALA A 381 -11.87 8.35 -19.31
C ALA A 381 -10.80 8.06 -20.39
N ALA A 382 -9.85 8.99 -20.58
CA ALA A 382 -8.78 8.85 -21.56
C ALA A 382 -7.59 8.02 -21.04
N ASP A 383 -7.22 8.16 -19.76
CA ASP A 383 -5.91 7.76 -19.25
C ASP A 383 -5.96 6.60 -18.23
N TRP A 384 -7.13 6.04 -17.91
CA TRP A 384 -7.26 4.98 -16.90
C TRP A 384 -6.39 3.73 -17.16
N ARG A 385 -5.97 3.48 -18.41
CA ARG A 385 -5.08 2.37 -18.78
C ARG A 385 -3.61 2.67 -18.58
N SER A 386 -3.22 3.92 -18.37
CA SER A 386 -1.82 4.34 -18.25
C SER A 386 -1.26 3.98 -16.88
N GLY A 387 0.04 3.63 -16.84
CA GLY A 387 0.77 3.42 -15.60
C GLY A 387 0.95 4.75 -14.86
N SER A 388 0.92 4.71 -13.53
CA SER A 388 1.18 5.87 -12.68
C SER A 388 1.81 5.42 -11.37
N PHE A 389 2.36 6.34 -10.59
CA PHE A 389 2.75 6.04 -9.22
C PHE A 389 1.52 5.71 -8.36
N ASP A 390 1.70 4.82 -7.39
CA ASP A 390 0.65 4.43 -6.43
C ASP A 390 0.32 5.58 -5.49
N LEU A 391 -0.74 5.41 -4.69
CA LEU A 391 -1.15 6.34 -3.64
C LEU A 391 -0.08 6.60 -2.55
N TRP A 392 0.98 5.78 -2.52
CA TRP A 392 2.15 5.92 -1.65
C TRP A 392 3.29 6.68 -2.30
N GLU A 393 3.18 6.97 -3.60
CA GLU A 393 4.13 7.76 -4.41
C GLU A 393 5.43 7.01 -4.76
N GLU A 394 5.38 5.67 -4.80
CA GLU A 394 6.56 4.80 -4.77
C GLU A 394 6.68 3.85 -5.96
N VAL A 395 5.55 3.29 -6.42
CA VAL A 395 5.53 2.21 -7.40
C VAL A 395 4.79 2.68 -8.64
N ASN A 396 5.51 2.80 -9.76
CA ASN A 396 4.88 3.05 -11.06
C ASN A 396 4.34 1.75 -11.66
N SER A 397 3.02 1.59 -11.72
CA SER A 397 2.33 0.43 -12.30
C SER A 397 0.85 0.71 -12.57
N GLN A 398 0.08 -0.35 -12.83
CA GLN A 398 -1.38 -0.36 -12.80
C GLN A 398 -1.85 -0.75 -11.40
N HIS A 399 -2.71 0.05 -10.78
CA HIS A 399 -3.11 -0.10 -9.38
C HIS A 399 -4.58 -0.43 -9.22
N PHE A 400 -4.89 -1.36 -8.31
CA PHE A 400 -6.27 -1.70 -7.96
C PHE A 400 -7.01 -0.48 -7.41
N TYR A 401 -6.34 0.35 -6.58
CA TYR A 401 -6.89 1.59 -6.05
C TYR A 401 -7.42 2.51 -7.15
N ASN A 402 -6.60 2.74 -8.19
CA ASN A 402 -6.96 3.58 -9.33
C ASN A 402 -8.19 3.02 -10.06
N ARG A 403 -8.26 1.71 -10.29
CA ARG A 403 -9.42 1.09 -10.94
C ARG A 403 -10.71 1.35 -10.19
N ILE A 404 -10.71 1.19 -8.87
CA ILE A 404 -11.94 1.32 -8.08
C ILE A 404 -12.36 2.80 -7.99
N ILE A 405 -11.44 3.73 -7.74
CA ILE A 405 -11.79 5.16 -7.69
C ILE A 405 -12.18 5.73 -9.07
N HIS A 406 -11.52 5.30 -10.16
CA HIS A 406 -11.90 5.69 -11.52
C HIS A 406 -13.29 5.19 -11.89
N ARG A 407 -13.60 3.94 -11.54
CA ARG A 407 -14.94 3.39 -11.76
C ARG A 407 -16.01 4.22 -11.05
N ARG A 408 -15.78 4.58 -9.78
CA ARG A 408 -16.70 5.44 -9.03
C ARG A 408 -16.86 6.80 -9.68
N ALA A 409 -15.75 7.46 -10.03
CA ALA A 409 -15.76 8.76 -10.70
C ALA A 409 -16.59 8.72 -11.99
N LEU A 410 -16.35 7.74 -12.85
CA LEU A 410 -17.05 7.59 -14.13
C LEU A 410 -18.54 7.26 -13.97
N LEU A 411 -18.93 6.44 -12.98
CA LEU A 411 -20.34 6.12 -12.74
C LEU A 411 -21.10 7.34 -12.22
N LEU A 412 -20.60 7.99 -11.16
CA LEU A 412 -21.21 9.22 -10.64
C LEU A 412 -21.22 10.32 -11.70
N GLY A 413 -20.12 10.46 -12.44
CA GLY A 413 -19.99 11.40 -13.55
C GLY A 413 -20.98 11.13 -14.68
N SER A 414 -21.23 9.87 -15.02
CA SER A 414 -22.22 9.48 -16.03
C SER A 414 -23.63 9.88 -15.63
N GLU A 415 -24.05 9.55 -14.41
CA GLU A 415 -25.38 9.90 -13.89
C GLU A 415 -25.56 11.42 -13.83
N PHE A 416 -24.53 12.13 -13.35
CA PHE A 416 -24.56 13.58 -13.21
C PHE A 416 -24.54 14.30 -14.57
N ALA A 417 -23.70 13.87 -15.52
CA ALA A 417 -23.67 14.39 -16.89
C ALA A 417 -25.05 14.26 -17.55
N LYS A 418 -25.72 13.11 -17.37
CA LYS A 418 -27.06 12.88 -17.88
C LYS A 418 -28.09 13.85 -17.27
N LYS A 419 -28.03 14.10 -15.96
CA LYS A 419 -28.90 15.08 -15.27
C LYS A 419 -28.72 16.51 -15.83
N LEU A 420 -27.51 16.87 -16.22
CA LEU A 420 -27.20 18.18 -16.82
C LEU A 420 -27.47 18.27 -18.33
N GLY A 421 -27.86 17.15 -18.98
CA GLY A 421 -28.15 17.08 -20.42
C GLY A 421 -26.96 16.72 -21.31
N TYR A 422 -25.79 16.41 -20.73
CA TYR A 422 -24.59 15.97 -21.46
C TYR A 422 -24.65 14.45 -21.74
N ASN A 423 -25.61 14.05 -22.58
CA ASN A 423 -25.93 12.62 -22.81
C ASN A 423 -24.79 11.82 -23.47
N ASP A 424 -24.01 12.44 -24.36
CA ASP A 424 -22.89 11.75 -25.02
C ASP A 424 -21.76 11.44 -24.04
N ASP A 425 -21.40 12.41 -23.19
CA ASP A 425 -20.45 12.20 -22.09
C ASP A 425 -20.95 11.14 -21.11
N ALA A 426 -22.25 11.18 -20.77
CA ALA A 426 -22.85 10.18 -19.90
C ALA A 426 -22.71 8.76 -20.47
N ALA A 427 -23.00 8.56 -21.76
CA ALA A 427 -22.86 7.27 -22.43
C ALA A 427 -21.39 6.84 -22.54
N ARG A 428 -20.47 7.78 -22.80
CA ARG A 428 -19.03 7.51 -22.83
C ARG A 428 -18.53 7.03 -21.47
N TYR A 429 -18.84 7.74 -20.39
CA TYR A 429 -18.35 7.42 -19.05
C TYR A 429 -18.87 6.08 -18.54
N SER A 430 -20.15 5.74 -18.77
CA SER A 430 -20.70 4.44 -18.37
C SER A 430 -20.04 3.27 -19.11
N ASN A 431 -19.80 3.43 -20.43
CA ASN A 431 -19.10 2.43 -21.23
C ASN A 431 -17.66 2.21 -20.76
N ILE A 432 -16.95 3.27 -20.37
CA ILE A 432 -15.58 3.16 -19.86
C ILE A 432 -15.57 2.58 -18.45
N ALA A 433 -16.53 2.94 -17.58
CA ALA A 433 -16.65 2.35 -16.25
C ALA A 433 -16.81 0.81 -16.29
N ALA A 434 -17.53 0.29 -17.29
CA ALA A 434 -17.65 -1.15 -17.52
C ALA A 434 -16.30 -1.80 -17.90
N GLN A 435 -15.50 -1.13 -18.72
CA GLN A 435 -14.16 -1.61 -19.09
C GLN A 435 -13.18 -1.56 -17.90
N VAL A 436 -13.25 -0.51 -17.08
CA VAL A 436 -12.47 -0.39 -15.85
C VAL A 436 -12.80 -1.53 -14.89
N LEU A 437 -14.09 -1.85 -14.73
CA LEU A 437 -14.53 -2.99 -13.91
C LEU A 437 -13.95 -4.31 -14.42
N GLU A 438 -14.01 -4.57 -15.73
CA GLU A 438 -13.45 -5.80 -16.29
C GLU A 438 -11.93 -5.90 -16.01
N SER A 439 -11.20 -4.80 -16.16
CA SER A 439 -9.78 -4.74 -15.80
C SER A 439 -9.53 -4.95 -14.29
N ALA A 440 -10.41 -4.46 -13.42
CA ALA A 440 -10.28 -4.59 -11.97
C ALA A 440 -10.39 -6.05 -11.50
N LYS A 441 -11.16 -6.90 -12.21
CA LYS A 441 -11.28 -8.33 -11.88
C LYS A 441 -9.95 -9.08 -12.00
N GLY A 442 -9.05 -8.64 -12.88
CA GLY A 442 -7.74 -9.26 -13.09
C GLY A 442 -6.78 -9.09 -11.91
N PHE A 443 -7.09 -8.24 -10.92
CA PHE A 443 -6.30 -8.10 -9.70
C PHE A 443 -6.53 -9.22 -8.69
N TRP A 444 -7.56 -10.06 -8.86
CA TRP A 444 -7.75 -11.21 -7.98
C TRP A 444 -6.77 -12.33 -8.32
N ASP A 445 -5.90 -12.65 -7.37
CA ASP A 445 -5.03 -13.82 -7.45
C ASP A 445 -5.61 -14.95 -6.58
N SER A 446 -6.21 -15.93 -7.25
CA SER A 446 -6.83 -17.09 -6.59
C SER A 446 -5.84 -18.02 -5.90
N GLN A 447 -4.58 -18.05 -6.32
CA GLN A 447 -3.54 -18.89 -5.73
C GLN A 447 -3.02 -18.28 -4.42
N ARG A 448 -2.92 -16.94 -4.38
CA ARG A 448 -2.62 -16.19 -3.16
C ARG A 448 -3.84 -15.96 -2.29
N ASN A 449 -5.05 -16.16 -2.82
CA ASN A 449 -6.31 -15.77 -2.18
C ASN A 449 -6.31 -14.28 -1.78
N LEU A 450 -5.75 -13.43 -2.66
CA LEU A 450 -5.41 -12.02 -2.39
C LEU A 450 -5.76 -11.15 -3.60
N VAL A 451 -6.31 -9.97 -3.35
CA VAL A 451 -6.37 -8.90 -4.36
C VAL A 451 -4.99 -8.23 -4.41
N LEU A 452 -4.35 -8.26 -5.57
CA LEU A 452 -3.08 -7.61 -5.81
C LEU A 452 -3.27 -6.09 -5.75
N TYR A 453 -2.35 -5.38 -5.09
CA TYR A 453 -2.40 -3.92 -5.05
C TYR A 453 -2.02 -3.30 -6.40
N SER A 454 -1.07 -3.93 -7.10
CA SER A 454 -0.63 -3.57 -8.45
C SER A 454 -0.33 -4.78 -9.33
N TYR A 455 -0.25 -4.57 -10.64
CA TYR A 455 0.35 -5.52 -11.57
C TYR A 455 1.88 -5.39 -11.60
N GLY A 456 2.54 -6.33 -12.27
CA GLY A 456 3.96 -6.26 -12.59
C GLY A 456 4.86 -7.06 -11.65
N PRO A 457 6.18 -6.92 -11.84
CA PRO A 457 7.17 -7.62 -11.04
C PRO A 457 7.15 -7.13 -9.60
N VAL A 458 7.93 -7.80 -8.74
CA VAL A 458 8.27 -7.24 -7.44
C VAL A 458 9.04 -5.94 -7.65
N ILE A 459 8.47 -4.83 -7.22
CA ILE A 459 9.06 -3.48 -7.30
C ILE A 459 9.27 -2.98 -5.88
N ARG A 460 10.45 -2.40 -5.59
CA ARG A 460 10.84 -1.93 -4.24
C ARG A 460 10.63 -2.98 -3.15
N ASP A 461 10.98 -4.22 -3.45
CA ASP A 461 10.90 -5.36 -2.53
C ASP A 461 9.49 -5.69 -1.98
N LYS A 462 8.41 -5.12 -2.54
CA LYS A 462 6.99 -5.41 -2.17
C LYS A 462 6.53 -6.81 -2.61
N SER A 463 7.23 -7.85 -2.16
CA SER A 463 7.13 -9.24 -2.63
C SER A 463 5.90 -10.01 -2.14
N SER A 464 5.27 -9.58 -1.06
CA SER A 464 4.05 -10.17 -0.51
C SER A 464 2.80 -9.80 -1.31
N TYR A 465 2.84 -8.68 -2.05
CA TYR A 465 1.70 -8.05 -2.71
C TYR A 465 0.54 -7.66 -1.76
N LYS A 466 0.80 -7.61 -0.45
CA LYS A 466 -0.17 -7.21 0.57
C LYS A 466 -0.03 -5.71 0.83
N ASP A 467 -1.08 -4.95 0.57
CA ASP A 467 -1.06 -3.51 0.80
C ASP A 467 -2.45 -3.03 1.23
N ILE A 468 -2.50 -2.18 2.26
CA ILE A 468 -3.75 -1.62 2.80
C ILE A 468 -4.52 -0.78 1.77
N SER A 469 -3.88 -0.37 0.68
CA SER A 469 -4.52 0.27 -0.48
C SER A 469 -5.69 -0.52 -1.05
N VAL A 470 -5.70 -1.84 -0.91
CA VAL A 470 -6.86 -2.70 -1.28
C VAL A 470 -8.07 -2.39 -0.40
N VAL A 471 -7.86 -2.12 0.89
CA VAL A 471 -8.94 -1.71 1.80
C VAL A 471 -9.34 -0.26 1.52
N LEU A 472 -8.36 0.63 1.37
CA LEU A 472 -8.61 2.05 1.06
C LEU A 472 -9.38 2.22 -0.25
N SER A 473 -9.16 1.36 -1.25
CA SER A 473 -9.88 1.41 -2.53
C SER A 473 -11.38 1.18 -2.35
N VAL A 474 -11.77 0.30 -1.42
CA VAL A 474 -13.17 0.05 -1.07
C VAL A 474 -13.74 1.23 -0.29
N LEU A 475 -12.99 1.76 0.68
CA LEU A 475 -13.46 2.88 1.50
C LEU A 475 -13.72 4.15 0.66
N HIS A 476 -12.86 4.42 -0.32
CA HIS A 476 -12.90 5.65 -1.11
C HIS A 476 -13.57 5.48 -2.48
N GLY A 477 -13.57 4.28 -3.05
CA GLY A 477 -14.02 4.04 -4.42
C GLY A 477 -15.23 3.11 -4.55
N TYR A 478 -15.80 2.59 -3.46
CA TYR A 478 -17.05 1.82 -3.55
C TYR A 478 -18.23 2.73 -3.97
N ASN A 479 -19.05 2.24 -4.90
CA ASN A 479 -20.17 2.97 -5.51
C ASN A 479 -21.55 2.49 -5.01
N ASP A 480 -21.62 1.80 -3.85
CA ASP A 480 -22.86 1.30 -3.25
C ASP A 480 -23.68 0.34 -4.15
N ASP A 481 -23.01 -0.39 -5.05
CA ASP A 481 -23.63 -1.26 -6.06
C ASP A 481 -23.30 -2.76 -5.90
N GLY A 482 -22.69 -3.14 -4.77
CA GLY A 482 -22.30 -4.52 -4.45
C GLY A 482 -21.01 -5.02 -5.11
N VAL A 483 -20.37 -4.23 -5.96
CA VAL A 483 -19.10 -4.59 -6.63
C VAL A 483 -17.92 -4.19 -5.74
N PHE A 484 -17.08 -5.15 -5.36
CA PHE A 484 -15.96 -4.95 -4.41
C PHE A 484 -16.38 -4.21 -3.11
N SER A 485 -17.57 -4.52 -2.58
CA SER A 485 -18.06 -3.91 -1.35
C SER A 485 -17.31 -4.39 -0.09
N ALA A 486 -17.62 -3.82 1.08
CA ALA A 486 -17.00 -4.20 2.35
C ALA A 486 -17.30 -5.67 2.76
N THR A 487 -18.32 -6.29 2.15
CA THR A 487 -18.66 -7.71 2.38
C THR A 487 -18.22 -8.63 1.24
N ASN A 488 -17.50 -8.11 0.24
CA ASN A 488 -16.97 -8.92 -0.83
C ASN A 488 -15.90 -9.91 -0.31
N ASP A 489 -16.01 -11.17 -0.73
CA ASP A 489 -15.14 -12.24 -0.25
C ASP A 489 -13.65 -11.99 -0.51
N GLN A 490 -13.30 -11.45 -1.67
CA GLN A 490 -11.91 -11.16 -2.05
C GLN A 490 -11.34 -10.04 -1.19
N ILE A 491 -12.15 -9.03 -0.89
CA ILE A 491 -11.79 -7.92 0.00
C ILE A 491 -11.59 -8.43 1.43
N LEU A 492 -12.53 -9.22 1.97
CA LEU A 492 -12.41 -9.78 3.33
C LEU A 492 -11.20 -10.72 3.46
N ALA A 493 -10.97 -11.58 2.46
CA ALA A 493 -9.78 -12.43 2.39
C ALA A 493 -8.49 -11.60 2.41
N SER A 494 -8.42 -10.54 1.61
CA SER A 494 -7.27 -9.65 1.54
C SER A 494 -7.06 -8.88 2.84
N ALA A 495 -8.12 -8.34 3.43
CA ALA A 495 -8.08 -7.62 4.71
C ALA A 495 -7.54 -8.51 5.85
N TYR A 496 -7.91 -9.79 5.88
CA TYR A 496 -7.32 -10.75 6.80
C TYR A 496 -5.81 -10.90 6.60
N GLN A 497 -5.38 -11.14 5.36
CA GLN A 497 -3.95 -11.34 5.07
C GLN A 497 -3.13 -10.09 5.36
N ILE A 498 -3.65 -8.91 5.03
CA ILE A 498 -3.01 -7.61 5.27
C ILE A 498 -2.89 -7.38 6.78
N ALA A 499 -4.00 -7.41 7.54
CA ALA A 499 -3.92 -7.11 8.97
C ALA A 499 -3.03 -8.09 9.74
N THR A 500 -3.14 -9.39 9.44
CA THR A 500 -2.39 -10.39 10.19
C THR A 500 -0.90 -10.42 9.85
N SER A 501 -0.49 -9.91 8.68
CA SER A 501 0.92 -9.79 8.32
C SER A 501 1.72 -8.91 9.30
N PHE A 502 1.09 -7.88 9.86
CA PHE A 502 1.75 -6.95 10.77
C PHE A 502 2.01 -7.51 12.19
N LEU A 503 1.40 -8.65 12.55
CA LEU A 503 1.60 -9.30 13.85
C LEU A 503 3.06 -9.68 14.12
N ALA A 504 3.78 -10.10 13.07
CA ALA A 504 5.18 -10.50 13.16
C ALA A 504 6.16 -9.34 12.89
N ILE A 505 5.66 -8.24 12.34
CA ILE A 505 6.49 -7.13 11.85
C ILE A 505 6.66 -6.07 12.93
N TYR A 506 5.59 -5.72 13.65
CA TYR A 506 5.65 -4.66 14.65
C TYR A 506 5.81 -5.22 16.07
N PRO A 507 6.91 -4.93 16.77
CA PRO A 507 7.07 -5.32 18.17
C PRO A 507 5.92 -4.88 19.08
N ILE A 508 5.37 -3.67 18.88
CA ILE A 508 4.18 -3.19 19.61
C ILE A 508 2.93 -4.05 19.37
N ALA A 509 2.86 -4.86 18.31
CA ALA A 509 1.74 -5.77 18.11
C ALA A 509 1.67 -6.85 19.20
N SER A 510 2.71 -7.07 20.00
CA SER A 510 2.68 -7.93 21.19
C SER A 510 1.82 -7.37 22.34
N ILE A 511 1.59 -6.04 22.35
CA ILE A 511 0.76 -5.36 23.35
C ILE A 511 -0.72 -5.55 22.96
N LYS A 512 -1.35 -6.59 23.55
CA LYS A 512 -2.73 -6.97 23.22
C LYS A 512 -3.81 -6.28 24.05
N LYS A 513 -3.43 -5.56 25.11
CA LYS A 513 -4.36 -4.91 26.03
C LYS A 513 -3.83 -3.56 26.50
N ASP A 514 -4.74 -2.63 26.74
CA ASP A 514 -4.42 -1.37 27.42
C ASP A 514 -4.23 -1.57 28.94
N ALA A 515 -3.90 -0.48 29.65
CA ALA A 515 -3.70 -0.50 31.10
C ALA A 515 -4.97 -0.89 31.91
N LYS A 516 -6.16 -0.80 31.31
CA LYS A 516 -7.44 -1.20 31.91
C LYS A 516 -7.86 -2.62 31.52
N GLY A 517 -7.02 -3.33 30.77
CA GLY A 517 -7.27 -4.69 30.31
C GLY A 517 -8.17 -4.78 29.07
N ASN A 518 -8.53 -3.65 28.44
CA ASN A 518 -9.33 -3.67 27.21
C ASN A 518 -8.45 -4.15 26.04
N PRO A 519 -8.98 -4.98 25.14
CA PRO A 519 -8.19 -5.52 24.03
C PRO A 519 -7.84 -4.44 23.00
N LEU A 520 -6.63 -4.52 22.45
CA LEU A 520 -6.13 -3.66 21.37
C LEU A 520 -6.15 -4.40 20.03
N GLY A 521 -6.52 -3.71 18.96
CA GLY A 521 -6.44 -4.19 17.58
C GLY A 521 -5.00 -4.27 17.07
N ILE A 522 -4.80 -4.95 15.95
CA ILE A 522 -3.48 -5.09 15.33
C ILE A 522 -3.03 -3.72 14.80
N PRO A 523 -1.84 -3.21 15.15
CA PRO A 523 -1.28 -2.02 14.50
C PRO A 523 -1.11 -2.25 13.00
N ILE A 524 -1.60 -1.35 12.16
CA ILE A 524 -1.63 -1.51 10.70
C ILE A 524 -0.70 -0.47 10.08
N GLY A 525 0.17 -0.85 9.14
CA GLY A 525 0.95 0.09 8.31
C GLY A 525 0.45 0.12 6.87
N ARG A 526 1.30 0.58 5.94
CA ARG A 526 1.00 0.61 4.50
C ARG A 526 1.05 -0.80 3.90
N TYR A 527 2.21 -1.43 3.97
CA TYR A 527 2.48 -2.79 3.49
C TYR A 527 3.63 -3.44 4.30
N PRO A 528 3.76 -4.77 4.34
CA PRO A 528 4.73 -5.50 5.18
C PRO A 528 6.20 -5.15 4.97
N GLU A 529 6.58 -4.88 3.72
CA GLU A 529 7.96 -4.59 3.31
C GLU A 529 8.31 -3.11 3.35
N ASP A 530 7.45 -2.30 3.98
CA ASP A 530 7.67 -0.87 4.08
C ASP A 530 8.95 -0.55 4.85
N VAL A 531 9.68 0.44 4.32
CA VAL A 531 10.95 0.94 4.84
C VAL A 531 10.88 2.44 5.11
N TYR A 532 9.79 3.12 4.77
CA TYR A 532 9.61 4.52 5.14
C TYR A 532 9.35 4.66 6.64
N ASP A 533 10.13 5.47 7.34
CA ASP A 533 10.05 5.62 8.79
C ASP A 533 9.43 6.96 9.25
N GLY A 534 8.72 7.63 8.34
CA GLY A 534 8.14 8.95 8.54
C GLY A 534 9.07 10.12 8.14
N VAL A 535 10.37 9.88 7.91
CA VAL A 535 11.31 10.94 7.46
C VAL A 535 12.22 10.45 6.34
N GLY A 536 12.75 9.23 6.46
CA GLY A 536 13.69 8.62 5.53
C GLY A 536 13.38 7.15 5.30
N THR A 537 14.45 6.38 5.06
CA THR A 537 14.36 4.95 4.73
C THR A 537 15.09 4.13 5.78
N SER A 538 14.32 3.44 6.62
CA SER A 538 14.81 2.40 7.52
C SER A 538 13.82 1.24 7.60
N ARG A 539 12.78 1.39 8.41
CA ARG A 539 11.79 0.36 8.75
C ARG A 539 10.42 1.01 8.87
N GLY A 540 9.45 0.46 8.12
CA GLY A 540 8.06 0.88 8.14
C GLY A 540 7.43 0.85 9.53
N ASN A 541 6.58 1.84 9.79
CA ASN A 541 5.77 1.95 10.99
C ASN A 541 4.29 1.69 10.71
N PRO A 542 3.48 1.42 11.74
CA PRO A 542 2.04 1.53 11.63
C PRO A 542 1.55 3.00 11.57
N TRP A 543 0.42 3.21 10.89
CA TRP A 543 -0.13 4.52 10.57
C TRP A 543 -1.50 4.71 11.21
N TYR A 544 -1.82 5.95 11.60
CA TYR A 544 -3.12 6.28 12.20
C TYR A 544 -4.26 6.07 11.20
N LEU A 545 -4.08 6.52 9.95
CA LEU A 545 -5.10 6.41 8.91
C LEU A 545 -5.37 4.95 8.53
N THR A 546 -4.35 4.09 8.45
CA THR A 546 -4.50 2.69 8.01
C THR A 546 -5.11 1.82 9.12
N THR A 547 -4.77 2.12 10.38
CA THR A 547 -5.40 1.51 11.56
C THR A 547 -6.88 1.90 11.63
N SER A 548 -7.20 3.17 11.35
CA SER A 548 -8.58 3.65 11.25
C SER A 548 -9.33 3.03 10.06
N ALA A 549 -8.66 2.83 8.93
CA ALA A 549 -9.24 2.22 7.73
C ALA A 549 -9.70 0.77 7.98
N MET A 550 -8.94 -0.03 8.74
CA MET A 550 -9.38 -1.37 9.12
C MET A 550 -10.62 -1.33 10.02
N ALA A 551 -10.69 -0.36 10.94
CA ALA A 551 -11.91 -0.15 11.73
C ALA A 551 -13.10 0.19 10.84
N GLU A 552 -12.94 1.13 9.92
CA GLU A 552 -13.99 1.56 9.00
C GLU A 552 -14.51 0.41 8.14
N LEU A 553 -13.61 -0.40 7.56
CA LEU A 553 -14.00 -1.56 6.75
C LEU A 553 -14.87 -2.52 7.55
N PHE A 554 -14.48 -2.84 8.78
CA PHE A 554 -15.21 -3.78 9.62
C PHE A 554 -16.57 -3.25 10.05
N TYR A 555 -16.69 -1.95 10.36
CA TYR A 555 -17.99 -1.33 10.63
C TYR A 555 -18.89 -1.32 9.39
N LYS A 556 -18.35 -0.99 8.21
CA LYS A 556 -19.11 -1.04 6.95
C LYS A 556 -19.57 -2.46 6.64
N ALA A 557 -18.70 -3.46 6.79
CA ALA A 557 -19.04 -4.86 6.59
C ALA A 557 -20.15 -5.31 7.55
N ALA A 558 -20.07 -4.95 8.83
CA ALA A 558 -21.11 -5.24 9.81
C ALA A 558 -22.47 -4.65 9.41
N ALA A 559 -22.50 -3.35 9.06
CA ALA A 559 -23.71 -2.66 8.65
C ALA A 559 -24.31 -3.25 7.36
N GLU A 560 -23.47 -3.61 6.40
CA GLU A 560 -23.90 -4.16 5.11
C GLU A 560 -24.42 -5.60 5.26
N PHE A 561 -23.77 -6.45 6.08
CA PHE A 561 -24.29 -7.78 6.41
C PHE A 561 -25.62 -7.70 7.17
N GLN A 562 -25.77 -6.76 8.10
CA GLN A 562 -27.04 -6.49 8.79
C GLN A 562 -28.13 -6.08 7.79
N ALA A 563 -27.84 -5.17 6.87
CA ALA A 563 -28.80 -4.69 5.87
C ALA A 563 -29.24 -5.80 4.90
N ARG A 564 -28.32 -6.69 4.50
CA ARG A 564 -28.60 -7.81 3.59
C ARG A 564 -29.22 -9.03 4.28
N ASP A 565 -29.20 -9.07 5.60
CA ASP A 565 -29.66 -10.20 6.43
C ASP A 565 -29.03 -11.55 6.04
N GLN A 566 -27.77 -11.53 5.60
CA GLN A 566 -27.12 -12.73 5.10
C GLN A 566 -25.60 -12.67 5.26
N ILE A 567 -25.01 -13.74 5.81
CA ILE A 567 -23.57 -14.04 5.72
C ILE A 567 -23.41 -15.46 5.18
N THR A 568 -22.49 -15.64 4.22
CA THR A 568 -22.06 -16.97 3.75
C THR A 568 -20.56 -17.10 3.98
N VAL A 569 -20.12 -18.19 4.63
CA VAL A 569 -18.69 -18.49 4.73
C VAL A 569 -18.25 -19.21 3.47
N THR A 570 -17.30 -18.65 2.74
CA THR A 570 -16.77 -19.20 1.49
C THR A 570 -15.33 -19.67 1.67
N PRO A 571 -14.78 -20.47 0.74
CA PRO A 571 -13.38 -20.90 0.85
C PRO A 571 -12.40 -19.72 0.95
N ALA A 572 -12.68 -18.63 0.24
CA ALA A 572 -11.86 -17.42 0.29
C ALA A 572 -11.87 -16.75 1.68
N THR A 573 -13.02 -16.75 2.37
CA THR A 573 -13.23 -16.05 3.64
C THR A 573 -13.11 -16.94 4.88
N GLU A 574 -12.85 -18.24 4.72
CA GLU A 574 -12.79 -19.17 5.86
C GLU A 574 -11.75 -18.75 6.90
N ALA A 575 -10.53 -18.38 6.46
CA ALA A 575 -9.47 -17.93 7.34
C ALA A 575 -9.83 -16.60 8.05
N PHE A 576 -10.50 -15.69 7.33
CA PHE A 576 -11.02 -14.45 7.89
C PHE A 576 -11.98 -14.73 9.06
N TRP A 577 -12.98 -15.59 8.85
CA TRP A 577 -13.97 -15.88 9.88
C TRP A 577 -13.41 -16.67 11.06
N LYS A 578 -12.51 -17.62 10.82
CA LYS A 578 -11.79 -18.34 11.88
C LYS A 578 -10.95 -17.40 12.75
N TYR A 579 -10.34 -16.37 12.16
CA TYR A 579 -9.53 -15.41 12.90
C TYR A 579 -10.36 -14.35 13.62
N PHE A 580 -11.28 -13.68 12.91
CA PHE A 580 -11.98 -12.51 13.43
C PHE A 580 -13.27 -12.84 14.18
N ALA A 581 -13.95 -13.94 13.86
CA ALA A 581 -15.18 -14.37 14.54
C ALA A 581 -15.13 -15.83 15.06
N PRO A 582 -14.05 -16.27 15.76
CA PRO A 582 -13.93 -17.67 16.19
C PRO A 582 -15.08 -18.19 17.05
N PRO A 583 -15.71 -17.40 17.96
CA PRO A 583 -16.83 -17.90 18.77
C PRO A 583 -18.10 -18.20 17.97
N ALA A 584 -18.20 -17.74 16.72
CA ALA A 584 -19.39 -17.92 15.91
C ALA A 584 -19.59 -19.36 15.43
N ASP A 585 -18.51 -20.18 15.48
CA ASP A 585 -18.47 -21.58 15.02
C ASP A 585 -19.07 -21.77 13.63
N ALA A 586 -18.69 -20.87 12.72
CA ALA A 586 -19.26 -20.80 11.39
C ALA A 586 -18.67 -21.88 10.48
N THR A 587 -19.54 -22.72 9.92
CA THR A 587 -19.18 -23.77 8.96
C THR A 587 -19.10 -23.24 7.53
N LEU A 588 -18.15 -23.76 6.75
CA LEU A 588 -17.97 -23.48 5.33
C LEU A 588 -19.24 -23.74 4.50
N ASN A 589 -19.47 -22.90 3.49
CA ASN A 589 -20.59 -22.94 2.53
C ASN A 589 -22.00 -22.85 3.16
N ARG A 590 -22.10 -22.51 4.45
CA ARG A 590 -23.38 -22.31 5.13
C ARG A 590 -23.79 -20.84 5.10
N LYS A 591 -25.08 -20.61 4.84
CA LYS A 591 -25.75 -19.32 4.93
C LYS A 591 -26.32 -19.10 6.33
N TYR A 592 -26.07 -17.93 6.90
CA TYR A 592 -26.59 -17.46 8.18
C TYR A 592 -27.40 -16.17 8.00
N THR A 593 -28.48 -16.02 8.76
CA THR A 593 -29.30 -14.80 8.80
C THR A 593 -29.39 -14.27 10.23
N SER A 594 -29.91 -13.06 10.42
CA SER A 594 -30.08 -12.39 11.72
C SER A 594 -30.85 -13.18 12.78
N ARG A 595 -31.61 -14.21 12.37
CA ARG A 595 -32.28 -15.13 13.31
C ARG A 595 -31.31 -16.08 14.02
N SER A 596 -30.17 -16.38 13.40
CA SER A 596 -29.17 -17.31 13.94
C SER A 596 -28.27 -16.66 14.98
N HIS A 597 -27.80 -17.46 15.95
CA HIS A 597 -26.78 -17.02 16.90
C HIS A 597 -25.46 -16.69 16.18
N THR A 598 -25.02 -17.56 15.26
CA THR A 598 -23.80 -17.39 14.46
C THR A 598 -23.76 -16.04 13.74
N PHE A 599 -24.82 -15.63 13.05
CA PHE A 599 -24.86 -14.31 12.40
C PHE A 599 -24.65 -13.17 13.40
N LYS A 600 -25.34 -13.20 14.55
CA LYS A 600 -25.21 -12.16 15.57
C LYS A 600 -23.80 -12.12 16.14
N GLU A 601 -23.17 -13.27 16.37
CA GLU A 601 -21.78 -13.36 16.82
C GLU A 601 -20.80 -12.79 15.79
N MET A 602 -20.99 -13.11 14.50
CA MET A 602 -20.14 -12.60 13.42
C MET A 602 -20.24 -11.08 13.30
N VAL A 603 -21.46 -10.53 13.29
CA VAL A 603 -21.68 -9.07 13.25
C VAL A 603 -21.08 -8.38 14.48
N ARG A 604 -21.31 -8.93 15.68
CA ARG A 604 -20.72 -8.38 16.92
C ARG A 604 -19.20 -8.42 16.90
N ALA A 605 -18.61 -9.50 16.39
CA ALA A 605 -17.17 -9.62 16.27
C ALA A 605 -16.59 -8.56 15.32
N LEU A 606 -17.26 -8.30 14.19
CA LEU A 606 -16.84 -7.22 13.28
C LEU A 606 -16.89 -5.85 13.96
N GLN A 607 -18.00 -5.52 14.62
CA GLN A 607 -18.15 -4.27 15.37
C GLN A 607 -17.06 -4.12 16.44
N GLY A 608 -16.80 -5.18 17.21
CA GLY A 608 -15.82 -5.12 18.28
C GLY A 608 -14.37 -5.08 17.79
N TRP A 609 -14.03 -5.70 16.66
CA TRP A 609 -12.72 -5.52 16.02
C TRP A 609 -12.55 -4.07 15.55
N GLY A 610 -13.61 -3.46 15.00
CA GLY A 610 -13.64 -2.03 14.74
C GLY A 610 -13.34 -1.20 15.99
N ASP A 611 -13.98 -1.51 17.12
CA ASP A 611 -13.72 -0.82 18.40
C ASP A 611 -12.29 -1.05 18.88
N MET A 612 -11.73 -2.24 18.68
CA MET A 612 -10.35 -2.57 19.04
C MET A 612 -9.33 -1.76 18.23
N TRP A 613 -9.54 -1.55 16.92
CA TRP A 613 -8.66 -0.69 16.12
C TRP A 613 -8.81 0.79 16.47
N MET A 614 -10.04 1.28 16.69
CA MET A 614 -10.25 2.63 17.22
C MET A 614 -9.55 2.81 18.58
N ARG A 615 -9.52 1.76 19.42
CA ARG A 615 -8.78 1.76 20.68
C ARG A 615 -7.27 1.76 20.48
N THR A 616 -6.74 1.03 19.50
CA THR A 616 -5.30 1.07 19.17
C THR A 616 -4.89 2.48 18.76
N VAL A 617 -5.69 3.14 17.91
CA VAL A 617 -5.48 4.57 17.56
C VAL A 617 -5.48 5.43 18.83
N LYS A 618 -6.50 5.29 19.69
CA LYS A 618 -6.60 6.02 20.96
C LYS A 618 -5.43 5.78 21.91
N TYR A 619 -4.93 4.55 21.97
CA TYR A 619 -3.89 4.13 22.89
C TYR A 619 -2.53 4.73 22.53
N TRP A 620 -2.24 4.81 21.23
CA TRP A 620 -0.98 5.39 20.72
C TRP A 620 -1.08 6.89 20.39
N ALA A 621 -2.27 7.47 20.40
CA ALA A 621 -2.47 8.89 20.20
C ALA A 621 -1.72 9.73 21.27
N PRO A 622 -0.98 10.77 20.85
CA PRO A 622 -0.51 11.83 21.75
C PRO A 622 -1.59 12.34 22.70
N ALA A 623 -1.18 12.73 23.91
CA ALA A 623 -2.09 13.17 24.96
C ALA A 623 -2.92 14.42 24.60
N ASP A 624 -2.45 15.23 23.64
CA ASP A 624 -3.18 16.40 23.13
C ASP A 624 -4.17 16.08 22.00
N GLY A 625 -4.33 14.79 21.67
CA GLY A 625 -5.27 14.28 20.68
C GLY A 625 -4.86 14.53 19.23
N ARG A 626 -3.61 14.94 18.97
CA ARG A 626 -3.13 15.10 17.59
C ARG A 626 -2.85 13.74 16.94
N PHE A 627 -3.08 13.65 15.64
CA PHE A 627 -2.69 12.49 14.85
C PHE A 627 -1.55 12.86 13.91
N PRO A 628 -0.32 12.38 14.17
CA PRO A 628 0.70 12.34 13.14
C PRO A 628 0.36 11.32 12.04
N GLU A 629 1.24 11.21 11.07
CA GLU A 629 1.19 10.19 10.02
C GLU A 629 1.33 8.78 10.62
N GLU A 630 2.36 8.59 11.46
CA GLU A 630 2.80 7.29 11.94
C GLU A 630 2.94 7.23 13.46
N TYR A 631 2.92 6.03 14.02
CA TYR A 631 3.39 5.75 15.38
C TYR A 631 4.45 4.65 15.35
N ASP A 632 5.56 4.89 16.06
CA ASP A 632 6.77 4.08 16.01
C ASP A 632 6.47 2.60 16.32
N ARG A 633 6.99 1.72 15.49
CA ARG A 633 6.77 0.27 15.60
C ARG A 633 7.30 -0.39 16.87
N GLU A 634 8.23 0.25 17.59
CA GLU A 634 8.88 -0.28 18.78
C GLU A 634 8.19 0.17 20.07
N ASP A 635 7.85 1.47 20.16
CA ASP A 635 7.34 2.09 21.39
C ASP A 635 6.03 2.87 21.22
N GLY A 636 5.53 3.00 19.98
CA GLY A 636 4.27 3.64 19.64
C GLY A 636 4.23 5.17 19.82
N ARG A 637 5.37 5.83 20.01
CA ARG A 637 5.42 7.31 19.98
C ARG A 637 5.03 7.84 18.60
N GLY A 638 4.35 8.97 18.52
CA GLY A 638 4.04 9.60 17.23
C GLY A 638 5.29 10.04 16.46
N VAL A 639 5.39 9.67 15.18
CA VAL A 639 6.51 9.99 14.26
C VAL A 639 6.00 10.38 12.87
N GLY A 640 6.90 10.84 12.01
CA GLY A 640 6.56 11.34 10.67
C GLY A 640 5.86 12.70 10.68
N ALA A 641 5.07 12.96 9.62
CA ALA A 641 4.40 14.25 9.45
C ALA A 641 3.41 14.52 10.60
N LYS A 642 3.54 15.67 11.27
CA LYS A 642 2.67 16.10 12.38
C LYS A 642 1.31 16.55 11.87
N ASP A 643 0.24 16.28 12.61
CA ASP A 643 -1.11 16.76 12.24
C ASP A 643 -1.49 16.41 10.80
N LEU A 644 -1.30 15.15 10.39
CA LEU A 644 -1.62 14.71 9.04
C LEU A 644 -3.14 14.78 8.81
N THR A 645 -3.57 15.57 7.84
CA THR A 645 -4.99 15.83 7.56
C THR A 645 -5.77 14.54 7.28
N TRP A 646 -5.16 13.62 6.52
CA TRP A 646 -5.78 12.35 6.19
C TRP A 646 -5.97 11.43 7.41
N SER A 647 -5.07 11.49 8.42
CA SER A 647 -5.27 10.75 9.68
C SER A 647 -6.55 11.18 10.40
N TYR A 648 -6.83 12.49 10.44
CA TYR A 648 -8.08 12.99 11.02
C TYR A 648 -9.30 12.64 10.17
N ALA A 649 -9.21 12.75 8.85
CA ALA A 649 -10.28 12.39 7.93
C ALA A 649 -10.67 10.90 8.07
N ALA A 650 -9.70 10.00 8.04
CA ALA A 650 -9.89 8.55 8.19
C ALA A 650 -10.51 8.18 9.55
N TRP A 651 -10.14 8.89 10.62
CA TRP A 651 -10.75 8.67 11.92
C TRP A 651 -12.22 9.11 11.96
N ILE A 652 -12.56 10.24 11.33
CA ILE A 652 -13.94 10.74 11.25
C ILE A 652 -14.82 9.78 10.44
N THR A 653 -14.33 9.29 9.30
CA THR A 653 -15.08 8.34 8.46
C THR A 653 -15.28 6.99 9.15
N ALA A 654 -14.27 6.49 9.86
CA ALA A 654 -14.40 5.31 10.73
C ALA A 654 -15.45 5.52 11.83
N GLY A 655 -15.48 6.70 12.46
CA GLY A 655 -16.50 7.07 13.44
C GLY A 655 -17.92 7.10 12.87
N ALA A 656 -18.09 7.62 11.65
CA ALA A 656 -19.37 7.64 10.95
C ALA A 656 -19.84 6.22 10.58
N ALA A 657 -18.92 5.36 10.13
CA ALA A 657 -19.19 3.96 9.87
C ALA A 657 -19.60 3.22 11.16
N ARG A 658 -18.90 3.47 12.27
CA ARG A 658 -19.25 2.93 13.59
C ARG A 658 -20.66 3.33 14.02
N GLY A 659 -21.00 4.61 13.89
CA GLY A 659 -22.33 5.11 14.22
C GLY A 659 -23.43 4.33 13.48
N ARG A 660 -23.27 4.13 12.17
CA ARG A 660 -24.19 3.31 11.37
C ARG A 660 -24.24 1.86 11.82
N ALA A 661 -23.09 1.21 12.00
CA ALA A 661 -23.01 -0.20 12.41
C ALA A 661 -23.65 -0.45 13.79
N ASN A 662 -23.54 0.52 14.70
CA ASN A 662 -24.03 0.39 16.08
C ASN A 662 -25.43 1.02 16.30
N GLY A 663 -26.09 1.50 15.24
CA GLY A 663 -27.43 2.08 15.32
C GLY A 663 -27.50 3.51 15.89
N ASP A 664 -26.40 4.26 15.89
CA ASP A 664 -26.34 5.71 16.15
C ASP A 664 -25.93 6.48 14.87
N PRO A 665 -26.82 6.57 13.86
CA PRO A 665 -26.52 7.33 12.65
C PRO A 665 -26.41 8.84 12.91
N THR A 666 -26.91 9.33 14.04
CA THR A 666 -26.94 10.76 14.39
C THR A 666 -25.59 11.29 14.89
N TRP A 667 -24.61 10.42 15.14
CA TRP A 667 -23.27 10.84 15.54
C TRP A 667 -22.65 11.84 14.56
N LEU A 668 -22.76 11.57 13.27
CA LEU A 668 -22.18 12.44 12.24
C LEU A 668 -22.84 13.83 12.23
N THR A 669 -24.16 13.91 12.43
CA THR A 669 -24.86 15.20 12.59
C THR A 669 -24.33 15.97 13.80
N ARG A 670 -24.13 15.30 14.94
CA ARG A 670 -23.54 15.96 16.12
C ARG A 670 -22.15 16.49 15.85
N VAL A 671 -21.31 15.73 15.13
CA VAL A 671 -19.98 16.19 14.69
C VAL A 671 -20.10 17.36 13.72
N ALA A 672 -21.02 17.30 12.76
CA ALA A 672 -21.23 18.35 11.77
C ALA A 672 -21.71 19.67 12.40
N ASP A 673 -22.45 19.62 13.51
CA ASP A 673 -22.98 20.82 14.16
C ASP A 673 -22.06 21.44 15.24
N LEU A 674 -20.95 20.76 15.62
CA LEU A 674 -19.87 21.35 16.44
C LEU A 674 -19.34 22.63 15.79
#